data_AF-D4B945-F1
#
_entry.id   AF-D4B945-F1
#
_cell.length_a   1.000
_cell.length_b   1.000
_cell.length_c   1.000
_cell.angle_alpha   90.00
_cell.angle_beta   90.00
_cell.angle_gamma   90.00
#
_symmetry.space_group_name_H-M   'P 1'
#
loop_
_entity.id
_entity.type
_entity.pdbx_description
1 polymer ?
#
loop_
_entity_poly.entity_id
_entity_poly.type
_entity_poly.pdbx_seq_one_letter_code
_entity_poly.pdbx_strand_id
1 'polypeptide(L)'
;MGLSLENRMNRSYNIVWNAARNMYMVTAEFVHSGGGVRRQVRIATIALGALLSASAYSDPYSDVIGPQSGASITIDNNVDIESYDGTTGIDSTTAGGTGVQINGGSYVSVQGGSGSLIGVNLDNGTNNDLGSGSSITVDNTSTESPGTITGLLVGNQQDNTSITADHLQITINPTPASSGTAYGFEDIGQGGSTDLGQGSSIGVTTNGLNAYGVYLEDGSGDFSMDDGSVWVGNPEYGIAQNQTVGIDSLGDASVNLGSDTSVIAYGKSNVTGISIGNSGSLTADSNLSVTVNAQGGMVEDGIVLDNNSHADLGTGGWVYADGASGLVQGITVNSGSSFTADNYYITLETTNTNSPSARGILLDDGGASADLGYDSTIELSGFYSGAGIDMMEGSGTFSADYLTIDASGKWVYGIQEDGGSMDLGVGSTVSATGEAETIWVTGGDFTARGLTVNTAQSTGINAQGGAADNVVVNIGGDSVVDGRNVAEGGSTNGISATYAGFGGSTTTLNFNGTAVNRNEIYAVNGYGASAQFGGQTINISNTDITMSGDGKSLGLWAVGDNDMTSGGVINGENLNIDMTDTGANSVGVMVQQGGMINLTGDTTIITDGGVAIRNAKTTENNGATLLPGGTITGSGKMTIEGDIISDGWGSIDLTMAAGSDFTGATSVNDDITDLDPDAYSTLNLTLANKAQWTVTDDSSLTNLTSDGKVVLDSDMANGTYSTLDADTLTLQDDSELDVDYAAATQASLDGTPLITGGDITLDGDLKISDSTVSDLSDITSDQQLAQGQIVLIDADSAINGNFSSLSMNSASQPDYLAFSGQINPNDDTQYLLGAGLSWYADSASTISTTAAHGTFTLDAGKSFEVTSALVDVAPDATTGWDGKTLTKKGDGTLILSGDNTYSGGTDIEDGELLATNVNALGTGDIDNSGQLTLDANSDFDLTQNITTESGGVTQIDQGSTLTVNTLTQEDNSSLNVYLDLASTQPVITTQQANLDGTLNITGVADDPNHQYTGSVTVIDSAQDITSDFDSLTIAGAPARWTLLTSKGASTARIQPTTTSPSA
;
A
#
# COMPACT_ATOMS: atom_id res chain seq x y z
N MET A 1 -120.23 14.43 25.52
CA MET A 1 -121.32 14.19 24.54
C MET A 1 -120.93 14.90 23.23
N GLY A 2 -120.94 14.18 22.10
CA GLY A 2 -121.13 14.79 20.77
C GLY A 2 -119.93 14.91 19.81
N LEU A 3 -119.49 13.78 19.25
CA LEU A 3 -119.08 13.49 17.85
C LEU A 3 -118.61 14.60 16.86
N SER A 4 -117.44 14.31 16.25
CA SER A 4 -117.12 14.23 14.80
C SER A 4 -116.98 15.52 13.94
N LEU A 5 -115.76 15.81 13.44
CA LEU A 5 -115.32 15.56 12.04
C LEU A 5 -113.95 16.23 11.70
N GLU A 6 -113.05 15.41 11.16
CA GLU A 6 -112.03 15.64 10.11
C GLU A 6 -111.20 16.94 9.99
N ASN A 7 -109.92 16.80 10.38
CA ASN A 7 -108.72 16.78 9.51
C ASN A 7 -108.74 17.59 8.18
N ARG A 8 -107.90 18.64 8.08
CA ARG A 8 -107.22 19.07 6.83
C ARG A 8 -105.86 19.71 7.12
N MET A 9 -104.79 19.02 6.73
CA MET A 9 -103.45 19.59 6.54
C MET A 9 -103.42 20.45 5.26
N ASN A 10 -102.82 21.64 5.33
CA ASN A 10 -102.47 22.48 4.18
C ASN A 10 -101.47 21.73 3.28
N ARG A 11 -101.76 21.62 1.98
CA ARG A 11 -100.81 21.12 0.96
C ARG A 11 -100.39 22.29 0.08
N SER A 12 -99.09 22.59 0.06
CA SER A 12 -98.48 23.51 -0.91
C SER A 12 -98.17 22.73 -2.21
N TYR A 13 -98.43 23.34 -3.37
CA TYR A 13 -98.16 22.76 -4.68
C TYR A 13 -97.12 23.63 -5.40
N ASN A 14 -96.09 23.02 -5.99
CA ASN A 14 -95.16 23.72 -6.88
C ASN A 14 -95.60 23.53 -8.34
N ILE A 15 -95.67 24.63 -9.09
CA ILE A 15 -95.97 24.65 -10.52
C ILE A 15 -94.64 24.85 -11.27
N VAL A 16 -94.27 23.91 -12.13
CA VAL A 16 -93.06 23.98 -12.95
C VAL A 16 -93.44 24.04 -14.43
N TRP A 17 -92.81 24.92 -15.20
CA TRP A 17 -93.00 25.05 -16.65
C TRP A 17 -92.17 24.01 -17.39
N ASN A 18 -92.81 23.19 -18.23
CA ASN A 18 -92.13 22.23 -19.10
C ASN A 18 -91.95 22.83 -20.50
N ALA A 19 -90.71 23.20 -20.86
CA ALA A 19 -90.39 23.81 -22.14
C ALA A 19 -90.56 22.85 -23.34
N ALA A 20 -90.38 21.54 -23.15
CA ALA A 20 -90.53 20.54 -24.22
C ALA A 20 -92.01 20.25 -24.59
N ARG A 21 -92.96 20.58 -23.70
CA ARG A 21 -94.40 20.35 -23.92
C ARG A 21 -95.26 21.61 -23.83
N ASN A 22 -94.65 22.78 -23.60
CA ASN A 22 -95.27 24.09 -23.54
C ASN A 22 -96.47 24.18 -22.58
N MET A 23 -96.37 23.55 -21.40
CA MET A 23 -97.43 23.53 -20.37
C MET A 23 -96.86 23.53 -18.95
N TYR A 24 -97.68 24.01 -17.99
CA TYR A 24 -97.39 23.98 -16.55
C TYR A 24 -97.82 22.65 -15.92
N MET A 25 -96.94 22.02 -15.14
CA MET A 25 -97.23 20.79 -14.38
C MET A 25 -97.22 21.05 -12.88
N VAL A 26 -98.14 20.39 -12.17
CA VAL A 26 -98.27 20.42 -10.70
C VAL A 26 -97.75 19.10 -10.13
N THR A 27 -96.79 19.13 -9.22
CA THR A 27 -96.29 17.92 -8.53
C THR A 27 -96.67 17.93 -7.05
N ALA A 28 -96.89 16.74 -6.48
CA ALA A 28 -97.22 16.53 -5.06
C ALA A 28 -96.04 15.87 -4.33
N GLU A 29 -95.74 16.36 -3.12
CA GLU A 29 -94.71 15.88 -2.20
C GLU A 29 -95.19 14.61 -1.46
N PHE A 30 -94.38 13.53 -1.45
CA PHE A 30 -94.65 12.33 -0.65
C PHE A 30 -94.12 12.50 0.78
N VAL A 31 -94.97 12.19 1.76
CA VAL A 31 -94.69 12.32 3.21
C VAL A 31 -93.94 11.09 3.75
N HIS A 32 -92.90 11.38 4.52
CA HIS A 32 -91.99 10.49 5.25
C HIS A 32 -92.66 9.79 6.45
N SER A 33 -92.27 8.54 6.75
CA SER A 33 -92.50 7.90 8.06
C SER A 33 -91.28 7.11 8.54
N GLY A 34 -90.58 7.66 9.53
CA GLY A 34 -89.88 6.98 10.63
C GLY A 34 -88.84 5.89 10.32
N GLY A 35 -87.56 6.30 10.28
CA GLY A 35 -86.39 5.44 10.49
C GLY A 35 -85.32 5.60 9.41
N GLY A 36 -84.24 6.33 9.72
CA GLY A 36 -83.08 6.50 8.83
C GLY A 36 -83.32 7.44 7.65
N VAL A 37 -82.59 8.54 7.57
CA VAL A 37 -82.69 9.51 6.47
C VAL A 37 -82.10 8.90 5.19
N ARG A 38 -82.90 8.18 4.40
CA ARG A 38 -82.57 7.84 3.00
C ARG A 38 -83.08 8.95 2.08
N ARG A 39 -82.19 9.85 1.63
CA ARG A 39 -82.54 10.91 0.67
C ARG A 39 -82.70 10.30 -0.73
N GLN A 40 -83.89 10.44 -1.31
CA GLN A 40 -84.15 10.09 -2.71
C GLN A 40 -83.32 10.97 -3.65
N VAL A 41 -82.47 10.35 -4.47
CA VAL A 41 -81.83 10.98 -5.63
C VAL A 41 -82.90 11.41 -6.62
N ARG A 42 -82.93 12.71 -6.97
CA ARG A 42 -83.76 13.21 -8.08
C ARG A 42 -83.06 12.90 -9.40
N ILE A 43 -83.49 11.83 -10.07
CA ILE A 43 -83.11 11.57 -11.47
C ILE A 43 -83.82 12.59 -12.37
N ALA A 44 -83.06 13.38 -13.12
CA ALA A 44 -83.57 14.18 -14.22
C ALA A 44 -83.29 13.49 -15.57
N THR A 45 -84.38 13.01 -16.19
CA THR A 45 -84.62 12.80 -17.64
C THR A 45 -84.19 11.50 -18.37
N ILE A 46 -85.22 10.66 -18.59
CA ILE A 46 -85.68 9.96 -19.81
C ILE A 46 -84.68 9.77 -20.99
N ALA A 47 -84.28 8.52 -21.21
CA ALA A 47 -84.09 7.93 -22.54
C ALA A 47 -84.95 6.65 -22.66
N LEU A 48 -85.64 6.50 -23.79
CA LEU A 48 -86.69 5.50 -24.02
C LEU A 48 -86.16 4.38 -24.93
N GLY A 49 -86.23 3.09 -24.51
CA GLY A 49 -86.08 1.97 -25.44
C GLY A 49 -85.95 0.55 -24.85
N ALA A 50 -87.08 -0.16 -24.73
CA ALA A 50 -87.28 -1.65 -24.76
C ALA A 50 -86.57 -2.53 -23.68
N LEU A 51 -87.14 -3.59 -23.08
CA LEU A 51 -88.41 -4.32 -23.20
C LEU A 51 -88.61 -5.15 -21.91
N LEU A 52 -89.87 -5.38 -21.52
CA LEU A 52 -90.30 -6.14 -20.33
C LEU A 52 -90.04 -7.65 -20.40
N SER A 53 -89.62 -8.27 -19.29
CA SER A 53 -90.18 -9.56 -18.84
C SER A 53 -90.07 -9.71 -17.32
N ALA A 54 -91.23 -9.81 -16.67
CA ALA A 54 -91.38 -10.03 -15.25
C ALA A 54 -91.42 -11.52 -14.90
N SER A 55 -90.74 -11.88 -13.82
CA SER A 55 -91.15 -12.98 -12.94
C SER A 55 -90.83 -12.59 -11.50
N ALA A 56 -91.88 -12.26 -10.74
CA ALA A 56 -91.79 -11.96 -9.32
C ALA A 56 -91.55 -13.26 -8.53
N TYR A 57 -90.50 -13.28 -7.71
CA TYR A 57 -90.43 -14.06 -6.49
C TYR A 57 -90.10 -13.10 -5.35
N SER A 58 -90.84 -13.20 -4.27
CA SER A 58 -90.81 -12.28 -3.13
C SER A 58 -89.64 -12.60 -2.20
N ASP A 59 -88.69 -11.68 -2.08
CA ASP A 59 -87.77 -11.57 -0.95
C ASP A 59 -88.03 -10.22 -0.23
N PRO A 60 -88.12 -10.17 1.11
CA PRO A 60 -88.22 -8.91 1.87
C PRO A 60 -86.95 -8.02 1.83
N TYR A 61 -85.87 -8.42 1.16
CA TYR A 61 -84.75 -7.54 0.81
C TYR A 61 -85.01 -6.86 -0.55
N SER A 62 -85.34 -5.57 -0.53
CA SER A 62 -85.45 -4.78 -1.76
C SER A 62 -84.05 -4.49 -2.32
N ASP A 63 -83.78 -4.89 -3.56
CA ASP A 63 -82.62 -4.48 -4.37
C ASP A 63 -82.53 -2.95 -4.39
N VAL A 64 -81.72 -2.37 -3.50
CA VAL A 64 -81.31 -0.97 -3.60
C VAL A 64 -80.12 -0.98 -4.56
N ILE A 65 -80.30 -0.40 -5.74
CA ILE A 65 -79.25 -0.21 -6.74
C ILE A 65 -79.03 1.31 -6.82
N GLY A 66 -77.78 1.77 -6.78
CA GLY A 66 -77.46 3.20 -6.87
C GLY A 66 -77.77 3.79 -8.27
N PRO A 67 -77.45 5.07 -8.55
CA PRO A 67 -77.83 5.71 -9.81
C PRO A 67 -77.19 4.98 -11.02
N GLN A 68 -78.05 4.51 -11.94
CA GLN A 68 -77.63 3.75 -13.13
C GLN A 68 -77.84 4.55 -14.43
N SER A 69 -76.83 4.50 -15.31
CA SER A 69 -76.83 4.94 -16.71
C SER A 69 -77.35 6.38 -16.95
N GLY A 70 -76.52 7.38 -16.61
CA GLY A 70 -76.79 8.79 -16.89
C GLY A 70 -75.56 9.59 -17.32
N ALA A 71 -75.75 10.50 -18.27
CA ALA A 71 -74.77 11.49 -18.74
C ALA A 71 -74.46 12.58 -17.70
N SER A 72 -75.32 12.76 -16.69
CA SER A 72 -75.11 13.74 -15.62
C SER A 72 -75.71 13.23 -14.32
N ILE A 73 -74.87 12.94 -13.32
CA ILE A 73 -75.26 12.45 -12.00
C ILE A 73 -74.74 13.45 -10.98
N THR A 74 -75.62 14.14 -10.25
CA THR A 74 -75.23 15.08 -9.20
C THR A 74 -75.62 14.53 -7.83
N ILE A 75 -74.66 14.50 -6.90
CA ILE A 75 -74.81 13.97 -5.55
C ILE A 75 -74.54 15.11 -4.56
N ASP A 76 -75.51 15.35 -3.67
CA ASP A 76 -75.36 16.34 -2.60
C ASP A 76 -74.30 15.89 -1.59
N ASN A 77 -73.79 16.82 -0.78
CA ASN A 77 -72.77 16.53 0.24
C ASN A 77 -73.28 15.54 1.31
N ASN A 78 -72.44 14.58 1.71
CA ASN A 78 -72.72 13.52 2.70
C ASN A 78 -73.93 12.64 2.38
N VAL A 79 -73.94 12.02 1.19
CA VAL A 79 -74.98 11.06 0.79
C VAL A 79 -74.44 9.64 0.84
N ASP A 80 -75.18 8.75 1.51
CA ASP A 80 -74.91 7.30 1.51
C ASP A 80 -75.61 6.62 0.32
N ILE A 81 -74.84 5.89 -0.49
CA ILE A 81 -75.28 5.14 -1.67
C ILE A 81 -74.93 3.68 -1.44
N GLU A 82 -75.90 2.90 -1.02
CA GLU A 82 -75.73 1.47 -0.73
C GLU A 82 -76.33 0.63 -1.87
N SER A 83 -75.54 -0.31 -2.41
CA SER A 83 -75.98 -1.34 -3.34
C SER A 83 -75.88 -2.71 -2.68
N TYR A 84 -77.02 -3.33 -2.35
CA TYR A 84 -77.09 -4.67 -1.76
C TYR A 84 -77.49 -5.70 -2.82
N ASP A 85 -76.72 -6.77 -2.95
CA ASP A 85 -76.82 -7.84 -3.97
C ASP A 85 -76.70 -7.36 -5.43
N GLY A 86 -76.30 -6.09 -5.65
CA GLY A 86 -76.12 -5.46 -6.96
C GLY A 86 -74.66 -5.43 -7.44
N THR A 87 -74.45 -5.35 -8.76
CA THR A 87 -73.11 -5.37 -9.39
C THR A 87 -72.41 -4.00 -9.40
N THR A 88 -73.14 -2.88 -9.38
CA THR A 88 -72.54 -1.54 -9.54
C THR A 88 -73.18 -0.48 -8.65
N GLY A 89 -72.38 0.27 -7.89
CA GLY A 89 -72.84 1.35 -7.01
C GLY A 89 -73.31 2.59 -7.78
N ILE A 90 -72.39 3.26 -8.47
CA ILE A 90 -72.68 4.37 -9.40
C ILE A 90 -72.29 3.94 -10.81
N ASP A 91 -73.18 4.08 -11.79
CA ASP A 91 -72.90 3.75 -13.19
C ASP A 91 -73.17 4.95 -14.11
N SER A 92 -72.11 5.56 -14.64
CA SER A 92 -72.15 6.69 -15.58
C SER A 92 -71.47 6.33 -16.90
N THR A 93 -72.18 5.55 -17.71
CA THR A 93 -71.70 4.99 -19.00
C THR A 93 -72.35 5.65 -20.23
N THR A 94 -73.20 6.68 -20.02
CA THR A 94 -73.83 7.40 -21.13
C THR A 94 -72.96 8.59 -21.52
N ALA A 95 -72.52 8.62 -22.78
CA ALA A 95 -71.68 9.68 -23.30
C ALA A 95 -72.25 11.11 -23.14
N GLY A 96 -71.38 12.05 -22.78
CA GLY A 96 -71.66 13.49 -22.70
C GLY A 96 -72.26 13.93 -21.36
N GLY A 97 -72.71 15.20 -21.29
CA GLY A 97 -73.26 15.82 -20.07
C GLY A 97 -72.18 16.42 -19.15
N THR A 98 -72.47 16.54 -17.85
CA THR A 98 -71.53 17.01 -16.82
C THR A 98 -70.88 15.86 -16.03
N GLY A 99 -71.06 14.60 -16.42
CA GLY A 99 -70.54 13.45 -15.69
C GLY A 99 -71.10 13.31 -14.28
N VAL A 100 -70.37 12.60 -13.42
CA VAL A 100 -70.63 12.47 -11.98
C VAL A 100 -70.07 13.69 -11.24
N GLN A 101 -70.88 14.32 -10.39
CA GLN A 101 -70.53 15.53 -9.64
C GLN A 101 -70.97 15.37 -8.18
N ILE A 102 -70.04 15.09 -7.28
CA ILE A 102 -70.27 14.87 -5.85
C ILE A 102 -69.81 16.10 -5.08
N ASN A 103 -70.72 16.74 -4.34
CA ASN A 103 -70.41 17.98 -3.60
C ASN A 103 -69.58 17.75 -2.30
N GLY A 104 -69.08 16.53 -2.05
CA GLY A 104 -68.22 16.13 -0.93
C GLY A 104 -68.79 15.04 0.00
N GLY A 105 -67.90 14.37 0.75
CA GLY A 105 -68.21 13.56 1.94
C GLY A 105 -69.16 12.38 1.75
N SER A 106 -69.40 11.92 0.51
CA SER A 106 -70.41 10.90 0.22
C SER A 106 -69.83 9.49 0.32
N TYR A 107 -70.64 8.54 0.79
CA TYR A 107 -70.23 7.14 1.02
C TYR A 107 -70.93 6.23 0.00
N VAL A 108 -70.16 5.59 -0.89
CA VAL A 108 -70.64 4.59 -1.85
C VAL A 108 -70.26 3.22 -1.34
N SER A 109 -71.22 2.32 -1.14
CA SER A 109 -70.97 0.94 -0.72
C SER A 109 -71.66 -0.07 -1.58
N VAL A 110 -70.94 -1.10 -2.00
CA VAL A 110 -71.46 -2.24 -2.76
C VAL A 110 -71.22 -3.52 -1.97
N GLN A 111 -72.28 -4.28 -1.69
CA GLN A 111 -72.25 -5.51 -0.89
C GLN A 111 -73.04 -6.65 -1.56
N GLY A 112 -72.50 -7.88 -1.58
CA GLY A 112 -73.31 -9.12 -1.69
C GLY A 112 -73.69 -9.73 -3.06
N GLY A 113 -73.11 -9.35 -4.20
CA GLY A 113 -73.56 -9.84 -5.52
C GLY A 113 -72.95 -11.17 -6.06
N SER A 114 -73.54 -11.71 -7.15
CA SER A 114 -72.91 -12.67 -8.07
C SER A 114 -72.51 -11.98 -9.39
N GLY A 115 -71.25 -12.13 -9.83
CA GLY A 115 -70.70 -11.41 -10.99
C GLY A 115 -69.56 -10.44 -10.62
N SER A 116 -69.25 -9.48 -11.51
CA SER A 116 -68.28 -8.42 -11.21
C SER A 116 -68.91 -7.32 -10.35
N LEU A 117 -68.19 -6.86 -9.32
CA LEU A 117 -68.63 -5.82 -8.39
C LEU A 117 -67.85 -4.55 -8.68
N ILE A 118 -68.54 -3.42 -8.88
CA ILE A 118 -67.94 -2.14 -9.21
C ILE A 118 -68.50 -1.06 -8.28
N GLY A 119 -67.65 -0.35 -7.54
CA GLY A 119 -68.09 0.77 -6.70
C GLY A 119 -68.64 1.92 -7.54
N VAL A 120 -67.79 2.46 -8.41
CA VAL A 120 -68.13 3.55 -9.35
C VAL A 120 -67.60 3.19 -10.74
N ASN A 121 -68.48 3.20 -11.75
CA ASN A 121 -68.16 2.94 -13.15
C ASN A 121 -68.35 4.22 -13.99
N LEU A 122 -67.28 4.69 -14.62
CA LEU A 122 -67.25 5.92 -15.41
C LEU A 122 -66.83 5.62 -16.86
N ASP A 123 -67.70 5.89 -17.82
CA ASP A 123 -67.42 5.68 -19.24
C ASP A 123 -68.27 6.68 -20.05
N ASN A 124 -68.10 7.97 -19.74
CA ASN A 124 -68.96 9.05 -20.25
C ASN A 124 -68.23 10.07 -21.13
N GLY A 125 -66.91 9.99 -21.24
CA GLY A 125 -66.09 10.91 -22.04
C GLY A 125 -66.15 12.36 -21.56
N THR A 126 -66.36 12.58 -20.27
CA THR A 126 -66.43 13.90 -19.63
C THR A 126 -65.67 13.94 -18.30
N ASN A 127 -65.59 15.12 -17.67
CA ASN A 127 -64.97 15.28 -16.35
C ASN A 127 -65.95 14.86 -15.24
N ASN A 128 -65.46 14.06 -14.31
CA ASN A 128 -66.19 13.55 -13.17
C ASN A 128 -65.52 14.06 -11.89
N ASP A 129 -66.24 14.84 -11.10
CA ASP A 129 -65.77 15.34 -9.80
C ASP A 129 -66.36 14.45 -8.70
N LEU A 130 -65.51 13.62 -8.07
CA LEU A 130 -65.91 12.75 -6.96
C LEU A 130 -65.89 13.47 -5.61
N GLY A 131 -65.52 14.75 -5.59
CA GLY A 131 -65.57 15.61 -4.43
C GLY A 131 -64.52 15.28 -3.36
N SER A 132 -64.40 16.19 -2.39
CA SER A 132 -63.46 16.01 -1.27
C SER A 132 -64.04 15.13 -0.16
N GLY A 133 -63.25 14.18 0.35
CA GLY A 133 -63.58 13.33 1.51
C GLY A 133 -64.66 12.26 1.23
N SER A 134 -64.93 11.97 -0.04
CA SER A 134 -65.82 10.87 -0.43
C SER A 134 -65.15 9.51 -0.19
N SER A 135 -65.94 8.46 -0.07
CA SER A 135 -65.43 7.10 0.15
C SER A 135 -66.20 6.07 -0.65
N ILE A 136 -65.49 5.11 -1.24
CA ILE A 136 -66.00 4.01 -2.03
C ILE A 136 -65.58 2.70 -1.36
N THR A 137 -66.54 1.89 -0.93
CA THR A 137 -66.27 0.60 -0.27
C THR A 137 -66.95 -0.53 -1.03
N VAL A 138 -66.18 -1.52 -1.46
CA VAL A 138 -66.71 -2.71 -2.13
C VAL A 138 -66.41 -3.94 -1.29
N ASP A 139 -67.45 -4.48 -0.65
CA ASP A 139 -67.35 -5.67 0.21
C ASP A 139 -68.00 -6.87 -0.49
N ASN A 140 -67.22 -7.90 -0.81
CA ASN A 140 -67.83 -9.14 -1.31
C ASN A 140 -68.18 -10.07 -0.14
N THR A 141 -69.42 -10.01 0.33
CA THR A 141 -69.95 -10.92 1.37
C THR A 141 -70.53 -12.22 0.82
N SER A 142 -70.53 -12.42 -0.51
CA SER A 142 -71.06 -13.62 -1.18
C SER A 142 -70.08 -14.79 -1.11
N THR A 143 -70.61 -16.02 -0.99
CA THR A 143 -69.82 -17.25 -1.10
C THR A 143 -69.64 -17.74 -2.54
N GLU A 144 -70.32 -17.12 -3.52
CA GLU A 144 -70.08 -17.40 -4.94
C GLU A 144 -68.83 -16.66 -5.41
N SER A 145 -68.09 -17.25 -6.35
CA SER A 145 -66.89 -16.59 -6.88
C SER A 145 -67.29 -15.33 -7.66
N PRO A 146 -66.88 -14.12 -7.24
CA PRO A 146 -67.02 -12.91 -8.03
C PRO A 146 -66.14 -13.02 -9.30
N GLY A 147 -66.45 -12.24 -10.34
CA GLY A 147 -65.59 -12.12 -11.52
C GLY A 147 -64.41 -11.20 -11.27
N THR A 148 -64.65 -9.89 -11.42
CA THR A 148 -63.71 -8.80 -11.09
C THR A 148 -64.31 -7.93 -9.99
N ILE A 149 -63.50 -7.47 -9.04
CA ILE A 149 -63.94 -6.50 -8.02
C ILE A 149 -63.17 -5.20 -8.24
N THR A 150 -63.86 -4.12 -8.58
CA THR A 150 -63.25 -2.84 -8.88
C THR A 150 -63.84 -1.75 -7.99
N GLY A 151 -63.00 -0.96 -7.31
CA GLY A 151 -63.46 0.18 -6.52
C GLY A 151 -63.97 1.29 -7.43
N LEU A 152 -63.09 1.78 -8.29
CA LEU A 152 -63.35 2.81 -9.29
C LEU A 152 -62.86 2.33 -10.66
N LEU A 153 -63.75 2.29 -11.63
CA LEU A 153 -63.49 1.85 -13.01
C LEU A 153 -63.67 3.02 -13.99
N VAL A 154 -62.67 3.25 -14.84
CA VAL A 154 -62.81 4.00 -16.09
C VAL A 154 -62.93 3.03 -17.25
N GLY A 155 -64.07 3.04 -17.93
CA GLY A 155 -64.37 2.15 -19.04
C GLY A 155 -63.79 2.59 -20.37
N ASN A 156 -63.87 1.70 -21.37
CA ASN A 156 -63.21 1.83 -22.66
C ASN A 156 -64.15 2.13 -23.85
N GLN A 157 -65.42 2.47 -23.60
CA GLN A 157 -66.36 2.77 -24.67
C GLN A 157 -66.30 4.24 -25.11
N GLN A 158 -65.85 5.15 -24.23
CA GLN A 158 -65.73 6.59 -24.46
C GLN A 158 -64.34 7.10 -24.07
N ASP A 159 -63.66 7.73 -25.03
CA ASP A 159 -62.37 8.38 -24.81
C ASP A 159 -62.50 9.61 -23.89
N ASN A 160 -61.41 9.96 -23.18
CA ASN A 160 -61.28 11.17 -22.36
C ASN A 160 -62.25 11.28 -21.18
N THR A 161 -62.60 10.16 -20.56
CA THR A 161 -63.25 10.18 -19.25
C THR A 161 -62.21 10.61 -18.21
N SER A 162 -62.45 11.73 -17.53
CA SER A 162 -61.50 12.30 -16.55
C SER A 162 -62.09 12.34 -15.16
N ILE A 163 -61.25 12.29 -14.13
CA ILE A 163 -61.62 12.24 -12.72
C ILE A 163 -60.86 13.32 -11.96
N THR A 164 -61.57 14.05 -11.09
CA THR A 164 -60.99 14.89 -10.05
C THR A 164 -61.55 14.49 -8.70
N ALA A 165 -60.68 14.33 -7.70
CA ALA A 165 -61.08 14.07 -6.32
C ALA A 165 -60.05 14.66 -5.35
N ASP A 166 -60.36 14.62 -4.05
CA ASP A 166 -59.45 15.03 -2.98
C ASP A 166 -59.83 14.24 -1.71
N HIS A 167 -58.86 13.76 -0.93
CA HIS A 167 -59.09 12.92 0.24
C HIS A 167 -60.06 11.73 -0.03
N LEU A 168 -60.02 11.18 -1.24
CA LEU A 168 -60.88 10.07 -1.66
C LEU A 168 -60.41 8.78 -1.00
N GLN A 169 -61.32 8.04 -0.38
CA GLN A 169 -61.00 6.74 0.21
C GLN A 169 -61.63 5.60 -0.59
N ILE A 170 -60.82 4.77 -1.23
CA ILE A 170 -61.28 3.55 -1.89
C ILE A 170 -60.86 2.35 -1.04
N THR A 171 -61.79 1.47 -0.71
CA THR A 171 -61.52 0.27 0.10
C THR A 171 -62.23 -0.95 -0.47
N ILE A 172 -61.48 -2.02 -0.67
CA ILE A 172 -61.99 -3.29 -1.18
C ILE A 172 -61.73 -4.40 -0.15
N ASN A 173 -62.80 -5.07 0.30
CA ASN A 173 -62.73 -6.17 1.28
C ASN A 173 -63.46 -7.44 0.79
N PRO A 174 -62.88 -8.25 -0.11
CA PRO A 174 -63.40 -9.56 -0.48
C PRO A 174 -63.34 -10.60 0.65
N THR A 175 -64.28 -11.54 0.63
CA THR A 175 -64.27 -12.73 1.49
C THR A 175 -63.23 -13.79 1.06
N PRO A 176 -62.80 -14.70 1.96
CA PRO A 176 -61.56 -15.49 1.82
C PRO A 176 -61.52 -16.63 0.79
N ALA A 177 -62.43 -16.70 -0.18
CA ALA A 177 -62.55 -17.87 -1.07
C ALA A 177 -62.89 -17.54 -2.54
N SER A 178 -62.73 -16.28 -2.97
CA SER A 178 -63.03 -15.84 -4.33
C SER A 178 -61.91 -16.19 -5.33
N SER A 179 -62.27 -16.61 -6.55
CA SER A 179 -61.35 -16.65 -7.72
C SER A 179 -61.64 -15.45 -8.64
N GLY A 180 -60.62 -14.72 -9.10
CA GLY A 180 -60.78 -13.47 -9.88
C GLY A 180 -59.64 -12.45 -9.68
N THR A 181 -59.87 -11.19 -10.07
CA THR A 181 -58.95 -10.05 -9.88
C THR A 181 -59.63 -8.92 -9.11
N ALA A 182 -58.89 -8.24 -8.25
CA ALA A 182 -59.34 -7.04 -7.54
C ALA A 182 -58.51 -5.81 -7.95
N TYR A 183 -59.19 -4.70 -8.23
CA TYR A 183 -58.60 -3.42 -8.60
C TYR A 183 -59.13 -2.32 -7.69
N GLY A 184 -58.27 -1.63 -6.95
CA GLY A 184 -58.67 -0.42 -6.21
C GLY A 184 -59.19 0.63 -7.19
N PHE A 185 -58.34 0.94 -8.16
CA PHE A 185 -58.62 1.75 -9.32
C PHE A 185 -58.19 1.01 -10.59
N GLU A 186 -59.07 0.98 -11.58
CA GLU A 186 -58.84 0.35 -12.89
C GLU A 186 -59.18 1.37 -13.98
N ASP A 187 -58.21 1.73 -14.81
CA ASP A 187 -58.41 2.56 -15.99
C ASP A 187 -58.09 1.75 -17.24
N ILE A 188 -59.14 1.36 -17.96
CA ILE A 188 -59.06 0.71 -19.28
C ILE A 188 -59.46 1.67 -20.40
N GLY A 189 -59.68 2.95 -20.07
CA GLY A 189 -60.07 4.00 -20.99
C GLY A 189 -59.00 4.34 -22.01
N GLN A 190 -59.34 5.24 -22.93
CA GLN A 190 -58.41 5.78 -23.92
C GLN A 190 -58.30 7.30 -23.70
N GLY A 191 -57.15 7.74 -23.18
CA GLY A 191 -56.90 9.11 -22.73
C GLY A 191 -57.76 9.56 -21.55
N GLY A 192 -57.80 10.87 -21.30
CA GLY A 192 -58.37 11.44 -20.07
C GLY A 192 -57.28 11.70 -19.03
N SER A 193 -57.68 12.04 -17.81
CA SER A 193 -56.76 12.18 -16.67
C SER A 193 -57.50 11.94 -15.37
N THR A 194 -56.83 11.27 -14.45
CA THR A 194 -57.29 11.01 -13.08
C THR A 194 -56.39 11.76 -12.11
N ASP A 195 -56.94 12.77 -11.44
CA ASP A 195 -56.29 13.51 -10.37
C ASP A 195 -57.06 13.26 -9.07
N LEU A 196 -56.46 12.49 -8.16
CA LEU A 196 -57.06 12.19 -6.86
C LEU A 196 -56.71 13.23 -5.79
N GLY A 197 -55.97 14.29 -6.13
CA GLY A 197 -55.65 15.37 -5.21
C GLY A 197 -54.85 14.91 -3.99
N GLN A 198 -55.04 15.61 -2.86
CA GLN A 198 -54.27 15.37 -1.64
C GLN A 198 -54.93 14.34 -0.73
N GLY A 199 -54.14 13.56 0.01
CA GLY A 199 -54.66 12.73 1.12
C GLY A 199 -55.56 11.57 0.68
N SER A 200 -55.58 11.23 -0.61
CA SER A 200 -56.38 10.13 -1.15
C SER A 200 -55.74 8.78 -0.84
N SER A 201 -56.58 7.80 -0.52
CA SER A 201 -56.15 6.44 -0.14
C SER A 201 -56.85 5.37 -0.97
N ILE A 202 -56.10 4.45 -1.55
CA ILE A 202 -56.60 3.28 -2.28
C ILE A 202 -56.15 2.02 -1.55
N GLY A 203 -57.10 1.24 -1.05
CA GLY A 203 -56.85 0.06 -0.25
C GLY A 203 -57.52 -1.19 -0.80
N VAL A 204 -56.75 -2.25 -0.99
CA VAL A 204 -57.24 -3.53 -1.53
C VAL A 204 -56.82 -4.69 -0.63
N THR A 205 -57.74 -5.22 0.17
CA THR A 205 -57.49 -6.40 1.02
C THR A 205 -57.96 -7.66 0.32
N THR A 206 -57.10 -8.59 -0.09
CA THR A 206 -57.58 -9.85 -0.69
C THR A 206 -56.93 -11.10 -0.12
N ASN A 207 -57.67 -12.22 -0.18
CA ASN A 207 -57.20 -13.54 0.22
C ASN A 207 -57.55 -14.53 -0.92
N GLY A 208 -56.66 -14.63 -1.92
CA GLY A 208 -56.80 -15.56 -3.05
C GLY A 208 -56.96 -14.98 -4.46
N LEU A 209 -57.00 -13.65 -4.64
CA LEU A 209 -57.13 -12.99 -5.95
C LEU A 209 -55.76 -12.48 -6.45
N ASN A 210 -55.68 -12.16 -7.74
CA ASN A 210 -54.72 -11.14 -8.20
C ASN A 210 -55.21 -9.79 -7.69
N ALA A 211 -54.31 -8.92 -7.24
CA ALA A 211 -54.70 -7.66 -6.62
C ALA A 211 -53.82 -6.51 -7.11
N TYR A 212 -54.48 -5.43 -7.50
CA TYR A 212 -53.88 -4.20 -7.99
C TYR A 212 -54.45 -3.02 -7.22
N GLY A 213 -53.60 -2.13 -6.73
CA GLY A 213 -54.04 -0.89 -6.10
C GLY A 213 -54.55 0.06 -7.19
N VAL A 214 -53.67 0.39 -8.11
CA VAL A 214 -53.91 1.18 -9.32
C VAL A 214 -53.50 0.35 -10.52
N TYR A 215 -54.37 0.23 -11.52
CA TYR A 215 -54.08 -0.44 -12.78
C TYR A 215 -54.45 0.45 -13.95
N LEU A 216 -53.49 0.72 -14.82
CA LEU A 216 -53.60 1.58 -16.00
C LEU A 216 -53.28 0.74 -17.26
N GLU A 217 -54.28 0.51 -18.10
CA GLU A 217 -54.10 -0.20 -19.38
C GLU A 217 -53.36 0.68 -20.41
N ASP A 218 -52.84 0.06 -21.46
CA ASP A 218 -52.17 0.77 -22.56
C ASP A 218 -53.12 1.79 -23.24
N GLY A 219 -52.63 3.03 -23.38
CA GLY A 219 -53.39 4.18 -23.89
C GLY A 219 -54.33 4.85 -22.89
N SER A 220 -54.32 4.45 -21.61
CA SER A 220 -55.02 5.15 -20.53
C SER A 220 -54.45 6.55 -20.27
N GLY A 221 -55.20 7.37 -19.52
CA GLY A 221 -54.82 8.76 -19.20
C GLY A 221 -53.80 8.89 -18.06
N ASP A 222 -53.34 10.12 -17.82
CA ASP A 222 -52.42 10.43 -16.71
C ASP A 222 -53.07 10.18 -15.35
N PHE A 223 -52.33 9.63 -14.40
CA PHE A 223 -52.76 9.41 -13.02
C PHE A 223 -51.93 10.28 -12.06
N SER A 224 -52.60 10.98 -11.14
CA SER A 224 -51.93 11.79 -10.11
C SER A 224 -52.56 11.70 -8.73
N MET A 225 -51.72 11.77 -7.70
CA MET A 225 -52.07 11.86 -6.28
C MET A 225 -50.92 12.53 -5.50
N ASP A 226 -51.24 13.17 -4.38
CA ASP A 226 -50.26 13.85 -3.50
C ASP A 226 -50.59 13.54 -2.02
N ASP A 227 -49.60 13.43 -1.14
CA ASP A 227 -49.76 13.02 0.27
C ASP A 227 -50.68 11.80 0.42
N GLY A 228 -50.57 10.84 -0.49
CA GLY A 228 -51.55 9.78 -0.65
C GLY A 228 -51.02 8.40 -0.27
N SER A 229 -51.90 7.41 -0.23
CA SER A 229 -51.51 6.02 0.08
C SER A 229 -52.17 5.00 -0.84
N VAL A 230 -51.38 4.13 -1.45
CA VAL A 230 -51.86 2.95 -2.17
C VAL A 230 -51.39 1.72 -1.40
N TRP A 231 -52.29 0.83 -1.00
CA TRP A 231 -51.92 -0.41 -0.33
C TRP A 231 -52.71 -1.61 -0.83
N VAL A 232 -52.01 -2.72 -1.02
CA VAL A 232 -52.54 -3.97 -1.55
C VAL A 232 -52.07 -5.14 -0.68
N GLY A 233 -53.02 -5.94 -0.19
CA GLY A 233 -52.76 -7.04 0.75
C GLY A 233 -52.76 -6.60 2.23
N ASN A 234 -52.76 -7.57 3.16
CA ASN A 234 -52.73 -7.27 4.59
C ASN A 234 -52.12 -8.41 5.45
N PRO A 235 -51.15 -8.13 6.35
CA PRO A 235 -50.55 -9.13 7.24
C PRO A 235 -51.53 -9.75 8.26
N GLU A 236 -52.62 -9.08 8.63
CA GLU A 236 -53.62 -9.56 9.61
C GLU A 236 -54.85 -10.25 8.99
N TYR A 237 -55.15 -10.06 7.69
CA TYR A 237 -56.43 -10.44 7.10
C TYR A 237 -56.37 -11.31 5.82
N GLY A 238 -55.19 -11.47 5.19
CA GLY A 238 -55.01 -12.40 4.07
C GLY A 238 -53.93 -11.99 3.08
N ILE A 239 -53.33 -12.98 2.42
CA ILE A 239 -52.32 -12.81 1.37
C ILE A 239 -52.91 -13.09 0.00
N ALA A 240 -52.71 -12.20 -0.96
CA ALA A 240 -52.95 -12.48 -2.37
C ALA A 240 -52.03 -13.62 -2.82
N GLN A 241 -52.57 -14.66 -3.48
CA GLN A 241 -51.80 -15.90 -3.69
C GLN A 241 -50.90 -15.91 -4.93
N ASN A 242 -51.14 -15.03 -5.92
CA ASN A 242 -50.54 -15.12 -7.25
C ASN A 242 -49.77 -13.87 -7.70
N GLN A 243 -50.43 -12.74 -7.94
CA GLN A 243 -49.81 -11.48 -8.37
C GLN A 243 -50.38 -10.32 -7.54
N THR A 244 -49.49 -9.51 -6.98
CA THR A 244 -49.84 -8.36 -6.14
C THR A 244 -49.05 -7.16 -6.63
N VAL A 245 -49.73 -6.12 -7.11
CA VAL A 245 -49.05 -4.91 -7.59
C VAL A 245 -49.66 -3.68 -6.94
N GLY A 246 -48.84 -2.80 -6.36
CA GLY A 246 -49.32 -1.52 -5.82
C GLY A 246 -49.88 -0.64 -6.93
N ILE A 247 -49.03 -0.26 -7.88
CA ILE A 247 -49.37 0.50 -9.08
C ILE A 247 -48.81 -0.21 -10.30
N ASP A 248 -49.65 -0.51 -11.29
CA ASP A 248 -49.26 -1.16 -12.54
C ASP A 248 -49.74 -0.32 -13.73
N SER A 249 -48.80 0.20 -14.51
CA SER A 249 -49.06 0.88 -15.78
C SER A 249 -48.48 0.01 -16.90
N LEU A 250 -49.25 -0.30 -17.95
CA LEU A 250 -48.77 -1.16 -19.04
C LEU A 250 -48.30 -0.41 -20.29
N GLY A 251 -48.58 0.89 -20.38
CA GLY A 251 -48.31 1.72 -21.56
C GLY A 251 -47.60 3.03 -21.23
N ASP A 252 -47.95 4.08 -21.99
CA ASP A 252 -47.30 5.39 -21.96
C ASP A 252 -47.87 6.37 -20.92
N ALA A 253 -48.65 5.87 -19.95
CA ALA A 253 -49.29 6.71 -18.95
C ALA A 253 -48.26 7.41 -18.04
N SER A 254 -48.55 8.67 -17.70
CA SER A 254 -47.79 9.43 -16.71
C SER A 254 -48.40 9.24 -15.31
N VAL A 255 -47.59 8.73 -14.38
CA VAL A 255 -47.93 8.55 -12.96
C VAL A 255 -47.19 9.62 -12.15
N ASN A 256 -47.93 10.51 -11.47
CA ASN A 256 -47.37 11.52 -10.58
C ASN A 256 -47.84 11.30 -9.14
N LEU A 257 -46.91 11.05 -8.22
CA LEU A 257 -47.19 10.72 -6.83
C LEU A 257 -46.90 11.86 -5.85
N GLY A 258 -46.60 13.07 -6.34
CA GLY A 258 -46.45 14.26 -5.50
C GLY A 258 -45.43 14.08 -4.37
N SER A 259 -45.72 14.62 -3.19
CA SER A 259 -44.90 14.46 -1.98
C SER A 259 -45.52 13.47 -1.00
N ASP A 260 -44.67 12.81 -0.20
CA ASP A 260 -45.07 12.01 0.97
C ASP A 260 -46.03 10.83 0.65
N THR A 261 -46.09 10.40 -0.61
CA THR A 261 -46.92 9.27 -1.03
C THR A 261 -46.32 7.93 -0.61
N SER A 262 -47.17 6.99 -0.20
CA SER A 262 -46.78 5.63 0.19
C SER A 262 -47.46 4.56 -0.64
N VAL A 263 -46.67 3.65 -1.21
CA VAL A 263 -47.13 2.49 -1.97
C VAL A 263 -46.69 1.21 -1.27
N ILE A 264 -47.65 0.35 -0.94
CA ILE A 264 -47.43 -0.84 -0.14
C ILE A 264 -48.03 -2.06 -0.84
N ALA A 265 -47.22 -3.09 -1.08
CA ALA A 265 -47.67 -4.35 -1.66
C ALA A 265 -47.26 -5.55 -0.78
N TYR A 266 -48.25 -6.30 -0.30
CA TYR A 266 -48.08 -7.52 0.51
C TYR A 266 -48.73 -8.71 -0.19
N GLY A 267 -47.94 -9.75 -0.51
CA GLY A 267 -48.44 -10.91 -1.23
C GLY A 267 -47.76 -12.23 -0.87
N LYS A 268 -48.17 -13.32 -1.53
CA LYS A 268 -47.59 -14.66 -1.35
C LYS A 268 -46.50 -14.99 -2.37
N SER A 269 -46.55 -14.40 -3.57
CA SER A 269 -45.62 -14.57 -4.68
C SER A 269 -45.84 -13.42 -5.67
N ASN A 270 -44.81 -13.04 -6.44
CA ASN A 270 -44.84 -12.02 -7.50
C ASN A 270 -45.46 -10.72 -6.98
N VAL A 271 -44.72 -10.08 -6.09
CA VAL A 271 -45.13 -8.84 -5.43
C VAL A 271 -44.33 -7.70 -6.04
N THR A 272 -45.02 -6.72 -6.58
CA THR A 272 -44.40 -5.54 -7.19
C THR A 272 -44.96 -4.28 -6.53
N GLY A 273 -44.10 -3.33 -6.16
CA GLY A 273 -44.54 -2.06 -5.60
C GLY A 273 -45.16 -1.19 -6.69
N ILE A 274 -44.30 -0.76 -7.62
CA ILE A 274 -44.68 0.07 -8.78
C ILE A 274 -44.09 -0.54 -10.05
N SER A 275 -44.91 -0.67 -11.09
CA SER A 275 -44.52 -1.10 -12.43
C SER A 275 -44.95 -0.04 -13.43
N ILE A 276 -43.99 0.48 -14.20
CA ILE A 276 -44.20 1.48 -15.24
C ILE A 276 -43.89 0.87 -16.60
N GLY A 277 -44.93 0.70 -17.39
CA GLY A 277 -44.91 0.10 -18.72
C GLY A 277 -44.15 0.94 -19.74
N ASN A 278 -44.09 0.42 -20.96
CA ASN A 278 -43.21 0.97 -22.00
C ASN A 278 -43.55 2.44 -22.32
N SER A 279 -42.52 3.30 -22.38
CA SER A 279 -42.65 4.74 -22.64
C SER A 279 -43.43 5.55 -21.59
N GLY A 280 -43.77 4.94 -20.45
CA GLY A 280 -44.43 5.62 -19.34
C GLY A 280 -43.47 6.47 -18.50
N SER A 281 -44.02 7.22 -17.55
CA SER A 281 -43.22 8.01 -16.60
C SER A 281 -43.74 7.93 -15.18
N LEU A 282 -42.83 7.86 -14.21
CA LEU A 282 -43.10 8.01 -12.78
C LEU A 282 -42.45 9.29 -12.26
N THR A 283 -43.23 10.14 -11.59
CA THR A 283 -42.71 11.36 -10.98
C THR A 283 -43.14 11.48 -9.52
N ALA A 284 -42.26 11.98 -8.67
CA ALA A 284 -42.56 12.39 -7.31
C ALA A 284 -41.73 13.63 -6.96
N ASP A 285 -42.25 14.48 -6.08
CA ASP A 285 -41.57 15.69 -5.63
C ASP A 285 -40.59 15.39 -4.48
N SER A 286 -41.02 14.57 -3.51
CA SER A 286 -40.18 14.10 -2.39
C SER A 286 -40.82 12.96 -1.60
N ASN A 287 -39.99 12.19 -0.89
CA ASN A 287 -40.41 11.19 0.10
C ASN A 287 -41.36 10.08 -0.43
N LEU A 288 -41.21 9.66 -1.70
CA LEU A 288 -41.92 8.48 -2.17
C LEU A 288 -41.43 7.24 -1.41
N SER A 289 -42.34 6.57 -0.71
CA SER A 289 -42.06 5.31 -0.01
C SER A 289 -42.71 4.13 -0.72
N VAL A 290 -41.93 3.08 -0.98
CA VAL A 290 -42.38 1.84 -1.61
C VAL A 290 -42.01 0.66 -0.73
N THR A 291 -43.01 -0.05 -0.23
CA THR A 291 -42.83 -1.27 0.58
C THR A 291 -43.31 -2.48 -0.19
N VAL A 292 -42.46 -3.49 -0.31
CA VAL A 292 -42.85 -4.80 -0.85
C VAL A 292 -42.49 -5.90 0.11
N ASN A 293 -43.37 -6.89 0.24
CA ASN A 293 -43.11 -8.05 1.07
C ASN A 293 -43.86 -9.27 0.53
N ALA A 294 -43.12 -10.33 0.21
CA ALA A 294 -43.72 -11.62 -0.08
C ALA A 294 -43.46 -12.66 1.01
N GLN A 295 -44.51 -13.42 1.32
CA GLN A 295 -44.45 -14.54 2.28
C GLN A 295 -43.90 -15.85 1.66
N GLY A 296 -43.39 -15.78 0.42
CA GLY A 296 -42.84 -16.87 -0.38
C GLY A 296 -42.80 -16.52 -1.87
N GLY A 297 -42.53 -17.50 -2.73
CA GLY A 297 -42.65 -17.31 -4.19
C GLY A 297 -41.33 -17.06 -4.93
N MET A 298 -41.43 -16.61 -6.18
CA MET A 298 -40.28 -16.50 -7.09
C MET A 298 -39.59 -15.12 -7.04
N VAL A 299 -40.34 -14.03 -7.17
CA VAL A 299 -39.80 -12.66 -7.36
C VAL A 299 -40.54 -11.63 -6.49
N GLU A 300 -39.78 -10.69 -5.95
CA GLU A 300 -40.22 -9.45 -5.27
C GLU A 300 -39.53 -8.25 -5.93
N ASP A 301 -40.30 -7.26 -6.42
CA ASP A 301 -39.77 -6.09 -7.12
C ASP A 301 -40.27 -4.79 -6.47
N GLY A 302 -39.39 -3.87 -6.11
CA GLY A 302 -39.78 -2.56 -5.59
C GLY A 302 -40.39 -1.67 -6.67
N ILE A 303 -39.53 -1.16 -7.57
CA ILE A 303 -39.90 -0.33 -8.72
C ILE A 303 -39.37 -0.97 -10.00
N VAL A 304 -40.23 -1.13 -11.00
CA VAL A 304 -39.85 -1.64 -12.33
C VAL A 304 -40.17 -0.59 -13.38
N LEU A 305 -39.16 -0.24 -14.18
CA LEU A 305 -39.32 0.57 -15.38
C LEU A 305 -39.11 -0.33 -16.60
N ASP A 306 -40.18 -0.58 -17.35
CA ASP A 306 -40.11 -1.24 -18.66
C ASP A 306 -39.43 -0.32 -19.68
N ASN A 307 -39.47 -0.64 -20.98
CA ASN A 307 -38.59 -0.04 -21.97
C ASN A 307 -38.93 1.42 -22.30
N ASN A 308 -37.90 2.26 -22.41
CA ASN A 308 -37.98 3.69 -22.72
C ASN A 308 -38.80 4.52 -21.71
N SER A 309 -38.85 4.07 -20.46
CA SER A 309 -39.64 4.65 -19.38
C SER A 309 -38.75 5.48 -18.45
N HIS A 310 -39.33 6.45 -17.75
CA HIS A 310 -38.55 7.43 -17.00
C HIS A 310 -39.09 7.60 -15.58
N ALA A 311 -38.22 7.56 -14.58
CA ALA A 311 -38.57 7.89 -13.20
C ALA A 311 -37.73 9.05 -12.67
N ASP A 312 -38.40 10.02 -12.06
CA ASP A 312 -37.80 11.11 -11.27
C ASP A 312 -38.52 11.18 -9.93
N LEU A 313 -37.85 10.70 -8.88
CA LEU A 313 -38.46 10.58 -7.54
C LEU A 313 -38.18 11.79 -6.64
N GLY A 314 -37.48 12.81 -7.14
CA GLY A 314 -37.06 13.95 -6.33
C GLY A 314 -36.12 13.56 -5.21
N THR A 315 -36.25 14.24 -4.06
CA THR A 315 -35.36 14.06 -2.91
C THR A 315 -36.04 13.28 -1.78
N GLY A 316 -35.32 12.34 -1.16
CA GLY A 316 -35.82 11.57 -0.03
C GLY A 316 -36.78 10.46 -0.44
N GLY A 317 -37.10 9.60 0.52
CA GLY A 317 -37.94 8.42 0.28
C GLY A 317 -37.13 7.13 0.31
N TRP A 318 -37.82 6.03 0.06
CA TRP A 318 -37.21 4.71 0.18
C TRP A 318 -37.96 3.62 -0.58
N VAL A 319 -37.20 2.61 -0.98
CA VAL A 319 -37.70 1.28 -1.37
C VAL A 319 -37.25 0.29 -0.30
N TYR A 320 -38.21 -0.44 0.28
CA TYR A 320 -37.93 -1.52 1.21
C TYR A 320 -38.57 -2.79 0.69
N ALA A 321 -37.74 -3.82 0.51
CA ALA A 321 -38.19 -5.15 0.16
C ALA A 321 -37.75 -6.13 1.25
N ASP A 322 -38.71 -6.83 1.84
CA ASP A 322 -38.46 -7.89 2.82
C ASP A 322 -39.38 -9.05 2.56
N GLY A 323 -38.81 -10.23 2.32
CA GLY A 323 -39.62 -11.41 2.16
C GLY A 323 -38.87 -12.72 2.06
N ALA A 324 -39.63 -13.75 1.71
CA ALA A 324 -39.17 -15.12 1.59
C ALA A 324 -39.05 -15.58 0.12
N SER A 325 -39.02 -14.65 -0.84
CA SER A 325 -38.83 -14.94 -2.27
C SER A 325 -37.43 -15.46 -2.59
N GLY A 326 -37.28 -16.04 -3.79
CA GLY A 326 -35.98 -16.50 -4.31
C GLY A 326 -35.13 -15.36 -4.90
N LEU A 327 -35.76 -14.32 -5.43
CA LEU A 327 -35.13 -13.15 -6.02
C LEU A 327 -35.83 -11.88 -5.51
N VAL A 328 -35.05 -10.93 -5.01
CA VAL A 328 -35.51 -9.61 -4.57
C VAL A 328 -34.82 -8.53 -5.38
N GLN A 329 -35.56 -7.64 -6.02
CA GLN A 329 -35.04 -6.50 -6.77
C GLN A 329 -35.60 -5.21 -6.18
N GLY A 330 -34.71 -4.27 -5.84
CA GLY A 330 -35.13 -2.95 -5.35
C GLY A 330 -35.68 -2.13 -6.51
N ILE A 331 -34.82 -1.82 -7.47
CA ILE A 331 -35.15 -1.03 -8.65
C ILE A 331 -34.63 -1.73 -9.90
N THR A 332 -35.50 -1.95 -10.87
CA THR A 332 -35.16 -2.53 -12.17
C THR A 332 -35.41 -1.50 -13.26
N VAL A 333 -34.36 -1.16 -14.01
CA VAL A 333 -34.39 -0.20 -15.12
C VAL A 333 -34.05 -0.95 -16.41
N ASN A 334 -35.04 -1.13 -17.29
CA ASN A 334 -34.86 -1.85 -18.54
C ASN A 334 -34.37 -0.94 -19.69
N SER A 335 -34.26 -1.51 -20.89
CA SER A 335 -33.67 -0.87 -22.07
C SER A 335 -34.22 0.53 -22.37
N GLY A 336 -33.32 1.49 -22.54
CA GLY A 336 -33.62 2.88 -22.88
C GLY A 336 -34.26 3.71 -21.77
N SER A 337 -34.37 3.16 -20.56
CA SER A 337 -35.03 3.79 -19.42
C SER A 337 -34.07 4.53 -18.51
N SER A 338 -34.60 5.46 -17.71
CA SER A 338 -33.80 6.25 -16.77
C SER A 338 -34.46 6.35 -15.41
N PHE A 339 -33.67 6.20 -14.35
CA PHE A 339 -34.09 6.41 -12.97
C PHE A 339 -33.30 7.56 -12.32
N THR A 340 -33.97 8.50 -11.68
CA THR A 340 -33.34 9.63 -11.00
C THR A 340 -33.91 9.80 -9.59
N ALA A 341 -33.05 9.96 -8.60
CA ALA A 341 -33.41 10.23 -7.20
C ALA A 341 -32.24 10.91 -6.47
N ASP A 342 -32.50 11.53 -5.31
CA ASP A 342 -31.49 12.18 -4.48
C ASP A 342 -31.75 11.86 -2.99
N ASN A 343 -30.70 11.55 -2.20
CA ASN A 343 -30.83 11.13 -0.80
C ASN A 343 -31.90 10.01 -0.62
N TYR A 344 -31.78 8.96 -1.41
CA TYR A 344 -32.77 7.89 -1.52
C TYR A 344 -32.26 6.58 -0.90
N TYR A 345 -33.10 5.87 -0.17
CA TYR A 345 -32.72 4.65 0.55
C TYR A 345 -33.31 3.40 -0.11
N ILE A 346 -32.48 2.42 -0.43
CA ILE A 346 -32.91 1.13 -0.98
C ILE A 346 -32.44 0.04 -0.01
N THR A 347 -33.38 -0.57 0.69
CA THR A 347 -33.08 -1.60 1.69
C THR A 347 -33.74 -2.91 1.29
N LEU A 348 -32.93 -3.93 1.05
CA LEU A 348 -33.39 -5.27 0.75
C LEU A 348 -32.96 -6.22 1.87
N GLU A 349 -33.93 -6.94 2.40
CA GLU A 349 -33.70 -7.98 3.40
C GLU A 349 -34.40 -9.27 2.99
N THR A 350 -33.89 -10.40 3.46
CA THR A 350 -34.58 -11.67 3.25
C THR A 350 -34.53 -12.57 4.47
N THR A 351 -35.65 -13.26 4.70
CA THR A 351 -35.75 -14.35 5.67
C THR A 351 -35.56 -15.72 5.02
N ASN A 352 -35.37 -15.77 3.70
CA ASN A 352 -35.20 -17.00 2.95
C ASN A 352 -33.79 -17.59 3.18
N THR A 353 -33.72 -18.85 3.58
CA THR A 353 -32.45 -19.55 3.80
C THR A 353 -32.02 -20.44 2.62
N ASN A 354 -32.81 -20.51 1.55
CA ASN A 354 -32.60 -21.40 0.39
C ASN A 354 -31.83 -20.72 -0.75
N SER A 355 -30.69 -20.11 -0.43
CA SER A 355 -29.85 -19.39 -1.38
C SER A 355 -30.57 -18.29 -2.19
N PRO A 356 -31.23 -17.32 -1.53
CA PRO A 356 -31.90 -16.22 -2.23
C PRO A 356 -30.89 -15.28 -2.92
N SER A 357 -31.35 -14.57 -3.94
CA SER A 357 -30.57 -13.57 -4.65
C SER A 357 -31.17 -12.16 -4.53
N ALA A 358 -30.33 -11.13 -4.57
CA ALA A 358 -30.77 -9.74 -4.55
C ALA A 358 -30.07 -8.83 -5.56
N ARG A 359 -30.77 -7.80 -6.01
CA ARG A 359 -30.21 -6.67 -6.76
C ARG A 359 -30.78 -5.38 -6.20
N GLY A 360 -29.95 -4.54 -5.59
CA GLY A 360 -30.40 -3.22 -5.11
C GLY A 360 -30.94 -2.39 -6.27
N ILE A 361 -30.07 -2.15 -7.26
CA ILE A 361 -30.42 -1.59 -8.57
C ILE A 361 -29.93 -2.53 -9.67
N LEU A 362 -30.81 -2.84 -10.61
CA LEU A 362 -30.50 -3.56 -11.83
C LEU A 362 -30.66 -2.61 -13.03
N LEU A 363 -29.60 -2.42 -13.81
CA LEU A 363 -29.66 -1.82 -15.13
C LEU A 363 -29.61 -2.94 -16.17
N ASP A 364 -30.73 -3.18 -16.85
CA ASP A 364 -30.94 -4.28 -17.81
C ASP A 364 -31.00 -3.75 -19.25
N ASP A 365 -30.00 -4.09 -20.05
CA ASP A 365 -29.96 -3.90 -21.52
C ASP A 365 -29.80 -2.44 -22.01
N GLY A 366 -29.79 -2.28 -23.34
CA GLY A 366 -29.39 -1.13 -24.14
C GLY A 366 -29.79 0.25 -23.63
N GLY A 367 -28.86 0.92 -22.94
CA GLY A 367 -28.98 2.32 -22.54
C GLY A 367 -29.73 2.58 -21.23
N ALA A 368 -30.05 1.54 -20.44
CA ALA A 368 -30.60 1.73 -19.10
C ALA A 368 -29.67 2.58 -18.22
N SER A 369 -30.21 3.59 -17.51
CA SER A 369 -29.41 4.55 -16.75
C SER A 369 -30.01 4.88 -15.39
N ALA A 370 -29.15 5.20 -14.42
CA ALA A 370 -29.58 5.70 -13.12
C ALA A 370 -28.67 6.82 -12.60
N ASP A 371 -29.27 7.81 -11.93
CA ASP A 371 -28.57 8.86 -11.20
C ASP A 371 -29.16 8.95 -9.78
N LEU A 372 -28.35 8.63 -8.77
CA LEU A 372 -28.76 8.65 -7.37
C LEU A 372 -28.39 9.95 -6.64
N GLY A 373 -27.90 10.96 -7.37
CA GLY A 373 -27.62 12.27 -6.80
C GLY A 373 -26.65 12.17 -5.63
N TYR A 374 -27.00 12.84 -4.52
CA TYR A 374 -26.17 12.98 -3.33
C TYR A 374 -26.71 12.13 -2.15
N ASP A 375 -25.82 11.46 -1.42
CA ASP A 375 -26.09 10.82 -0.10
C ASP A 375 -27.18 9.72 -0.13
N SER A 376 -27.33 9.05 -1.27
CA SER A 376 -28.18 7.86 -1.38
C SER A 376 -27.53 6.64 -0.72
N THR A 377 -28.34 5.66 -0.31
CA THR A 377 -27.88 4.47 0.40
C THR A 377 -28.54 3.20 -0.14
N ILE A 378 -27.75 2.14 -0.32
CA ILE A 378 -28.20 0.81 -0.73
C ILE A 378 -27.73 -0.21 0.31
N GLU A 379 -28.66 -0.94 0.92
CA GLU A 379 -28.39 -1.97 1.93
C GLU A 379 -28.97 -3.31 1.51
N LEU A 380 -28.14 -4.36 1.52
CA LEU A 380 -28.54 -5.73 1.22
C LEU A 380 -28.17 -6.65 2.39
N SER A 381 -29.15 -7.41 2.91
CA SER A 381 -28.94 -8.32 4.04
C SER A 381 -29.59 -9.69 3.90
N GLY A 382 -28.82 -10.73 4.21
CA GLY A 382 -29.28 -12.12 4.29
C GLY A 382 -29.22 -12.92 2.98
N PHE A 383 -28.68 -12.34 1.90
CA PHE A 383 -28.66 -12.96 0.59
C PHE A 383 -27.49 -13.93 0.37
N TYR A 384 -27.66 -14.88 -0.54
CA TYR A 384 -26.59 -15.80 -0.93
C TYR A 384 -25.78 -15.25 -2.11
N SER A 385 -26.43 -14.62 -3.09
CA SER A 385 -25.79 -14.05 -4.28
C SER A 385 -26.47 -12.75 -4.72
N GLY A 386 -25.77 -11.90 -5.47
CA GLY A 386 -26.38 -10.66 -5.96
C GLY A 386 -25.40 -9.50 -6.04
N ALA A 387 -25.94 -8.29 -6.22
CA ALA A 387 -25.15 -7.08 -6.12
C ALA A 387 -25.96 -5.91 -5.55
N GLY A 388 -25.29 -4.97 -4.87
CA GLY A 388 -25.89 -3.68 -4.55
C GLY A 388 -26.31 -2.96 -5.82
N ILE A 389 -25.40 -2.86 -6.79
CA ILE A 389 -25.67 -2.40 -8.15
C ILE A 389 -25.20 -3.47 -9.13
N ASP A 390 -26.06 -3.86 -10.06
CA ASP A 390 -25.79 -4.80 -11.14
C ASP A 390 -26.03 -4.10 -12.49
N MET A 391 -24.96 -3.74 -13.18
CA MET A 391 -25.01 -3.15 -14.52
C MET A 391 -24.68 -4.20 -15.56
N MET A 392 -25.67 -4.62 -16.35
CA MET A 392 -25.48 -5.66 -17.35
C MET A 392 -24.87 -5.11 -18.64
N GLU A 393 -24.35 -5.99 -19.49
CA GLU A 393 -23.80 -5.63 -20.81
C GLU A 393 -24.80 -4.77 -21.61
N GLY A 394 -24.33 -3.66 -22.19
CA GLY A 394 -25.17 -2.73 -22.95
C GLY A 394 -25.87 -1.65 -22.12
N SER A 395 -25.72 -1.64 -20.79
CA SER A 395 -26.19 -0.56 -19.93
C SER A 395 -25.67 0.82 -20.36
N GLY A 396 -26.40 1.87 -19.98
CA GLY A 396 -26.06 3.27 -20.21
C GLY A 396 -25.09 3.79 -19.15
N THR A 397 -25.59 4.67 -18.27
CA THR A 397 -24.77 5.37 -17.27
C THR A 397 -25.31 5.18 -15.86
N PHE A 398 -24.42 5.07 -14.89
CA PHE A 398 -24.74 5.19 -13.47
C PHE A 398 -23.96 6.35 -12.85
N SER A 399 -24.61 7.23 -12.08
CA SER A 399 -23.93 8.31 -11.34
C SER A 399 -24.42 8.48 -9.90
N ALA A 400 -23.50 8.82 -8.99
CA ALA A 400 -23.82 9.24 -7.63
C ALA A 400 -22.63 9.98 -6.96
N ASP A 401 -22.91 10.80 -5.96
CA ASP A 401 -21.93 11.39 -5.04
C ASP A 401 -22.26 10.96 -3.60
N TYR A 402 -21.24 10.64 -2.79
CA TYR A 402 -21.41 10.16 -1.41
C TYR A 402 -22.38 8.96 -1.28
N LEU A 403 -22.40 8.09 -2.28
CA LEU A 403 -23.21 6.88 -2.25
C LEU A 403 -22.68 5.93 -1.18
N THR A 404 -23.57 5.36 -0.37
CA THR A 404 -23.24 4.26 0.54
C THR A 404 -23.84 2.96 0.05
N ILE A 405 -23.02 1.92 -0.10
CA ILE A 405 -23.47 0.54 -0.37
C ILE A 405 -22.97 -0.36 0.77
N ASP A 406 -23.88 -1.05 1.45
CA ASP A 406 -23.58 -2.10 2.42
C ASP A 406 -24.21 -3.42 1.97
N ALA A 407 -23.38 -4.32 1.45
CA ALA A 407 -23.81 -5.58 0.88
C ALA A 407 -23.33 -6.76 1.74
N SER A 408 -24.26 -7.44 2.40
CA SER A 408 -23.94 -8.63 3.19
C SER A 408 -24.55 -9.89 2.57
N GLY A 409 -23.71 -10.92 2.45
CA GLY A 409 -24.08 -12.20 1.86
C GLY A 409 -22.86 -13.00 1.46
N LYS A 410 -23.07 -14.24 0.98
CA LYS A 410 -21.95 -15.12 0.64
C LYS A 410 -21.24 -14.71 -0.66
N TRP A 411 -21.99 -14.54 -1.74
CA TRP A 411 -21.53 -14.20 -3.09
C TRP A 411 -22.21 -12.91 -3.58
N VAL A 412 -22.27 -11.91 -2.70
CA VAL A 412 -22.91 -10.62 -2.99
C VAL A 412 -21.83 -9.59 -3.23
N TYR A 413 -21.83 -8.99 -4.42
CA TYR A 413 -20.96 -7.88 -4.77
C TYR A 413 -21.52 -6.58 -4.18
N GLY A 414 -20.67 -5.62 -3.86
CA GLY A 414 -21.14 -4.24 -3.70
C GLY A 414 -21.60 -3.72 -5.06
N ILE A 415 -20.75 -3.88 -6.06
CA ILE A 415 -20.98 -3.47 -7.45
C ILE A 415 -20.50 -4.56 -8.41
N GLN A 416 -21.33 -4.89 -9.38
CA GLN A 416 -20.97 -5.64 -10.57
C GLN A 416 -21.26 -4.78 -11.82
N GLU A 417 -20.22 -4.49 -12.61
CA GLU A 417 -20.32 -3.73 -13.85
C GLU A 417 -19.85 -4.59 -15.03
N ASP A 418 -20.77 -5.08 -15.84
CA ASP A 418 -20.49 -5.85 -17.06
C ASP A 418 -20.47 -4.98 -18.32
N GLY A 419 -20.84 -3.69 -18.23
CA GLY A 419 -20.76 -2.72 -19.31
C GLY A 419 -21.39 -1.37 -18.96
N GLY A 420 -21.21 -0.38 -19.84
CA GLY A 420 -21.70 0.99 -19.65
C GLY A 420 -20.63 1.93 -19.10
N SER A 421 -21.05 2.95 -18.36
CA SER A 421 -20.13 3.85 -17.65
C SER A 421 -20.67 4.18 -16.26
N MET A 422 -19.85 3.91 -15.24
CA MET A 422 -20.14 4.22 -13.85
C MET A 422 -19.28 5.37 -13.33
N ASP A 423 -19.91 6.38 -12.73
CA ASP A 423 -19.25 7.48 -12.02
C ASP A 423 -19.77 7.57 -10.58
N LEU A 424 -18.99 7.07 -9.62
CA LEU A 424 -19.31 7.19 -8.18
C LEU A 424 -18.86 8.53 -7.59
N GLY A 425 -18.47 9.47 -8.43
CA GLY A 425 -18.26 10.86 -8.04
C GLY A 425 -17.22 10.99 -6.93
N VAL A 426 -17.58 11.71 -5.87
CA VAL A 426 -16.73 11.92 -4.69
C VAL A 426 -17.29 11.27 -3.43
N GLY A 427 -16.40 10.68 -2.62
CA GLY A 427 -16.71 10.31 -1.23
C GLY A 427 -17.63 9.10 -1.04
N SER A 428 -17.87 8.33 -2.09
CA SER A 428 -18.71 7.12 -2.03
C SER A 428 -18.02 5.99 -1.24
N THR A 429 -18.82 5.15 -0.59
CA THR A 429 -18.37 4.00 0.21
C THR A 429 -19.07 2.72 -0.27
N VAL A 430 -18.30 1.68 -0.55
CA VAL A 430 -18.81 0.37 -0.97
C VAL A 430 -18.26 -0.70 -0.04
N SER A 431 -19.14 -1.41 0.64
CA SER A 431 -18.79 -2.47 1.59
C SER A 431 -19.40 -3.80 1.16
N ALA A 432 -18.60 -4.86 1.13
CA ALA A 432 -19.08 -6.22 0.91
C ALA A 432 -18.44 -7.19 1.92
N THR A 433 -19.26 -7.97 2.63
CA THR A 433 -18.78 -8.87 3.71
C THR A 433 -18.62 -10.33 3.30
N GLY A 434 -18.77 -10.64 2.00
CA GLY A 434 -18.81 -12.00 1.46
C GLY A 434 -17.48 -12.56 0.97
N GLU A 435 -17.57 -13.68 0.24
CA GLU A 435 -16.50 -14.34 -0.52
C GLU A 435 -16.36 -13.76 -1.96
N ALA A 436 -17.32 -12.97 -2.42
CA ALA A 436 -17.26 -12.25 -3.70
C ALA A 436 -16.38 -10.99 -3.60
N GLU A 437 -15.91 -10.48 -4.75
CA GLU A 437 -15.29 -9.18 -4.86
C GLU A 437 -16.21 -8.05 -4.36
N THR A 438 -15.63 -6.99 -3.79
CA THR A 438 -16.45 -5.84 -3.38
C THR A 438 -16.91 -5.04 -4.61
N ILE A 439 -16.00 -4.78 -5.54
CA ILE A 439 -16.28 -4.16 -6.84
C ILE A 439 -15.68 -5.04 -7.93
N TRP A 440 -16.53 -5.50 -8.85
CA TRP A 440 -16.13 -6.29 -10.00
C TRP A 440 -16.52 -5.60 -11.30
N VAL A 441 -15.52 -5.20 -12.08
CA VAL A 441 -15.70 -4.50 -13.37
C VAL A 441 -15.23 -5.42 -14.48
N THR A 442 -16.13 -5.90 -15.32
CA THR A 442 -15.85 -6.81 -16.44
C THR A 442 -16.00 -6.17 -17.82
N GLY A 443 -16.65 -5.00 -17.88
CA GLY A 443 -16.79 -4.16 -19.08
C GLY A 443 -17.05 -2.70 -18.69
N GLY A 444 -16.83 -1.76 -19.62
CA GLY A 444 -17.15 -0.34 -19.41
C GLY A 444 -16.04 0.52 -18.81
N ASP A 445 -16.44 1.74 -18.42
CA ASP A 445 -15.60 2.76 -17.78
C ASP A 445 -16.08 3.04 -16.35
N PHE A 446 -15.25 2.75 -15.35
CA PHE A 446 -15.53 3.02 -13.94
C PHE A 446 -14.70 4.21 -13.44
N THR A 447 -15.32 5.18 -12.78
CA THR A 447 -14.62 6.36 -12.22
C THR A 447 -15.08 6.69 -10.80
N ALA A 448 -14.14 7.07 -9.94
CA ALA A 448 -14.44 7.50 -8.56
C ALA A 448 -13.28 8.31 -7.96
N ARG A 449 -13.57 9.13 -6.93
CA ARG A 449 -12.57 9.87 -6.15
C ARG A 449 -12.93 9.86 -4.67
N GLY A 450 -11.95 9.76 -3.77
CA GLY A 450 -12.25 9.60 -2.35
C GLY A 450 -13.11 8.35 -2.07
N LEU A 451 -12.93 7.30 -2.88
CA LEU A 451 -13.71 6.07 -2.79
C LEU A 451 -13.21 5.25 -1.60
N THR A 452 -14.11 4.81 -0.71
CA THR A 452 -13.79 3.84 0.33
C THR A 452 -14.35 2.48 -0.04
N VAL A 453 -13.51 1.46 -0.12
CA VAL A 453 -13.90 0.08 -0.42
C VAL A 453 -13.57 -0.81 0.77
N ASN A 454 -14.58 -1.36 1.44
CA ASN A 454 -14.37 -2.31 2.54
C ASN A 454 -14.56 -3.74 2.03
N THR A 455 -13.56 -4.60 2.22
CA THR A 455 -13.58 -6.00 1.77
C THR A 455 -13.24 -6.97 2.89
N ALA A 456 -13.84 -8.17 2.88
CA ALA A 456 -13.75 -9.12 3.98
C ALA A 456 -13.01 -10.44 3.65
N GLN A 457 -13.11 -11.00 2.43
CA GLN A 457 -12.45 -12.28 2.08
C GLN A 457 -11.99 -12.42 0.61
N SER A 458 -12.14 -11.37 -0.21
CA SER A 458 -11.83 -11.42 -1.65
C SER A 458 -10.98 -10.21 -2.06
N THR A 459 -11.09 -9.77 -3.30
CA THR A 459 -10.47 -8.55 -3.80
C THR A 459 -11.39 -7.35 -3.62
N GLY A 460 -10.84 -6.23 -3.13
CA GLY A 460 -11.59 -4.98 -3.01
C GLY A 460 -12.07 -4.47 -4.37
N ILE A 461 -11.14 -4.28 -5.31
CA ILE A 461 -11.46 -3.85 -6.69
C ILE A 461 -10.81 -4.82 -7.68
N ASN A 462 -11.63 -5.56 -8.42
CA ASN A 462 -11.17 -6.42 -9.51
C ASN A 462 -11.65 -5.86 -10.85
N ALA A 463 -10.71 -5.36 -11.64
CA ALA A 463 -10.95 -5.04 -13.04
C ALA A 463 -10.53 -6.25 -13.88
N GLN A 464 -11.45 -6.79 -14.68
CA GLN A 464 -11.22 -8.03 -15.41
C GLN A 464 -11.66 -7.89 -16.88
N GLY A 465 -10.72 -7.98 -17.81
CA GLY A 465 -11.04 -7.94 -19.23
C GLY A 465 -11.91 -9.11 -19.67
N GLY A 466 -13.11 -8.83 -20.19
CA GLY A 466 -14.05 -9.79 -20.77
C GLY A 466 -13.70 -10.22 -22.21
N ALA A 467 -14.58 -10.95 -22.90
CA ALA A 467 -14.28 -11.51 -24.23
C ALA A 467 -14.32 -10.49 -25.39
N ALA A 468 -14.94 -9.31 -25.21
CA ALA A 468 -15.20 -8.35 -26.28
C ALA A 468 -14.77 -6.90 -25.99
N ASP A 469 -14.66 -6.48 -24.71
CA ASP A 469 -14.45 -5.08 -24.33
C ASP A 469 -13.19 -4.85 -23.51
N ASN A 470 -12.60 -3.66 -23.66
CA ASN A 470 -11.52 -3.19 -22.79
C ASN A 470 -12.13 -2.57 -21.53
N VAL A 471 -11.48 -2.77 -20.40
CA VAL A 471 -11.92 -2.24 -19.11
C VAL A 471 -11.00 -1.11 -18.68
N VAL A 472 -11.58 0.03 -18.32
CA VAL A 472 -10.82 1.16 -17.75
C VAL A 472 -11.43 1.55 -16.41
N VAL A 473 -10.64 1.45 -15.35
CA VAL A 473 -11.01 1.86 -14.00
C VAL A 473 -10.14 3.04 -13.58
N ASN A 474 -10.74 4.17 -13.20
CA ASN A 474 -10.03 5.38 -12.76
C ASN A 474 -10.45 5.77 -11.34
N ILE A 475 -9.57 5.48 -10.39
CA ILE A 475 -9.71 5.86 -8.98
C ILE A 475 -8.73 6.99 -8.66
N GLY A 476 -9.26 8.13 -8.25
CA GLY A 476 -8.48 9.31 -7.90
C GLY A 476 -7.99 9.31 -6.45
N GLY A 477 -7.36 10.43 -6.07
CA GLY A 477 -6.79 10.63 -4.73
C GLY A 477 -7.78 10.58 -3.58
N ASP A 478 -7.25 10.36 -2.37
CA ASP A 478 -7.98 10.20 -1.10
C ASP A 478 -8.81 8.90 -1.03
N SER A 479 -8.53 7.92 -1.90
CA SER A 479 -9.28 6.67 -1.96
C SER A 479 -8.61 5.59 -1.10
N VAL A 480 -9.42 4.74 -0.48
CA VAL A 480 -9.01 3.70 0.46
C VAL A 480 -9.60 2.36 0.05
N VAL A 481 -8.77 1.32 -0.03
CA VAL A 481 -9.23 -0.08 -0.09
C VAL A 481 -8.83 -0.75 1.22
N ASP A 482 -9.82 -1.06 2.07
CA ASP A 482 -9.61 -1.63 3.40
C ASP A 482 -10.02 -3.10 3.46
N GLY A 483 -9.03 -3.98 3.43
CA GLY A 483 -9.17 -5.43 3.59
C GLY A 483 -8.96 -5.95 5.01
N ARG A 484 -8.90 -5.08 6.04
CA ARG A 484 -8.60 -5.50 7.42
C ARG A 484 -9.77 -6.18 8.12
N ASN A 485 -11.00 -6.05 7.60
CA ASN A 485 -12.18 -6.68 8.16
C ASN A 485 -12.31 -8.16 7.75
N VAL A 486 -11.23 -8.92 7.96
CA VAL A 486 -11.11 -10.32 7.59
C VAL A 486 -11.29 -11.23 8.81
N ALA A 487 -11.89 -12.40 8.60
CA ALA A 487 -11.96 -13.42 9.65
C ALA A 487 -10.57 -13.97 9.99
N GLU A 488 -10.40 -14.52 11.20
CA GLU A 488 -9.12 -15.11 11.64
C GLU A 488 -8.63 -16.18 10.65
N GLY A 489 -7.41 -15.99 10.11
CA GLY A 489 -6.81 -16.87 9.11
C GLY A 489 -7.33 -16.69 7.67
N GLY A 490 -8.21 -15.72 7.42
CA GLY A 490 -8.66 -15.36 6.09
C GLY A 490 -7.61 -14.56 5.29
N SER A 491 -7.97 -14.23 4.05
CA SER A 491 -7.14 -13.41 3.17
C SER A 491 -8.01 -12.40 2.42
N THR A 492 -7.45 -11.22 2.18
CA THR A 492 -8.03 -10.15 1.37
C THR A 492 -6.98 -9.63 0.41
N ASN A 493 -7.44 -9.18 -0.76
CA ASN A 493 -6.60 -8.51 -1.74
C ASN A 493 -7.07 -7.07 -1.93
N GLY A 494 -6.14 -6.15 -2.20
CA GLY A 494 -6.47 -4.76 -2.47
C GLY A 494 -7.10 -4.59 -3.85
N ILE A 495 -6.28 -4.46 -4.87
CA ILE A 495 -6.70 -4.21 -6.26
C ILE A 495 -6.11 -5.21 -7.25
N SER A 496 -6.84 -5.55 -8.30
CA SER A 496 -6.33 -6.39 -9.38
C SER A 496 -6.77 -5.95 -10.77
N ALA A 497 -5.87 -6.15 -11.74
CA ALA A 497 -6.17 -6.14 -13.16
C ALA A 497 -5.95 -7.57 -13.68
N THR A 498 -7.03 -8.23 -14.11
CA THR A 498 -7.02 -9.65 -14.48
C THR A 498 -7.68 -9.90 -15.85
N TYR A 499 -7.67 -11.15 -16.27
CA TYR A 499 -8.22 -11.59 -17.55
C TYR A 499 -9.17 -12.78 -17.34
N ALA A 500 -10.33 -12.78 -18.01
CA ALA A 500 -11.39 -13.79 -17.83
C ALA A 500 -11.13 -15.14 -18.54
N GLY A 501 -9.97 -15.34 -19.18
CA GLY A 501 -9.58 -16.63 -19.78
C GLY A 501 -9.98 -16.82 -21.26
N PHE A 502 -10.77 -15.93 -21.87
CA PHE A 502 -11.14 -15.99 -23.30
C PHE A 502 -11.15 -14.59 -23.96
N GLY A 503 -10.30 -14.32 -24.96
CA GLY A 503 -10.25 -13.05 -25.70
C GLY A 503 -8.86 -12.41 -25.79
N GLY A 504 -8.79 -11.17 -26.29
CA GLY A 504 -7.58 -10.34 -26.35
C GLY A 504 -7.80 -8.93 -25.79
N SER A 505 -8.73 -8.82 -24.84
CA SER A 505 -9.10 -7.59 -24.15
C SER A 505 -8.01 -7.12 -23.19
N THR A 506 -7.98 -5.81 -22.98
CA THR A 506 -7.01 -5.15 -22.09
C THR A 506 -7.74 -4.48 -20.93
N THR A 507 -7.13 -4.56 -19.75
CA THR A 507 -7.59 -3.86 -18.55
C THR A 507 -6.56 -2.82 -18.17
N THR A 508 -7.02 -1.59 -17.93
CA THR A 508 -6.20 -0.55 -17.30
C THR A 508 -6.89 -0.09 -16.02
N LEU A 509 -6.25 -0.37 -14.89
CA LEU A 509 -6.67 0.12 -13.58
C LEU A 509 -5.73 1.23 -13.12
N ASN A 510 -6.26 2.45 -13.06
CA ASN A 510 -5.56 3.65 -12.61
C ASN A 510 -5.96 3.93 -11.16
N PHE A 511 -5.04 3.81 -10.21
CA PHE A 511 -5.26 4.07 -8.78
C PHE A 511 -4.29 5.16 -8.32
N ASN A 512 -4.64 6.41 -8.62
CA ASN A 512 -3.70 7.52 -8.61
C ASN A 512 -4.06 8.58 -7.57
N GLY A 513 -3.27 8.61 -6.50
CA GLY A 513 -3.25 9.67 -5.51
C GLY A 513 -2.50 10.91 -5.97
N THR A 514 -2.48 11.91 -5.09
CA THR A 514 -1.61 13.08 -5.21
C THR A 514 -0.64 13.12 -4.04
N ALA A 515 0.41 13.94 -4.11
CA ALA A 515 1.35 14.09 -3.01
C ALA A 515 0.72 14.56 -1.68
N VAL A 516 -0.49 15.16 -1.72
CA VAL A 516 -1.24 15.61 -0.53
C VAL A 516 -2.32 14.61 -0.14
N ASN A 517 -3.12 14.18 -1.12
CA ASN A 517 -4.18 13.20 -0.94
C ASN A 517 -3.70 11.87 -1.51
N ARG A 518 -2.89 11.17 -0.72
CA ARG A 518 -2.42 9.82 -1.06
C ARG A 518 -3.59 8.85 -1.01
N ASN A 519 -3.45 7.73 -1.71
CA ASN A 519 -4.38 6.63 -1.56
C ASN A 519 -3.84 5.60 -0.56
N GLU A 520 -4.71 4.76 -0.03
CA GLU A 520 -4.35 3.71 0.92
C GLU A 520 -4.90 2.35 0.48
N ILE A 521 -4.09 1.31 0.65
CA ILE A 521 -4.47 -0.08 0.46
C ILE A 521 -4.05 -0.86 1.70
N TYR A 522 -5.02 -1.51 2.35
CA TYR A 522 -4.78 -2.47 3.41
C TYR A 522 -5.21 -3.86 2.94
N ALA A 523 -4.30 -4.84 3.00
CA ALA A 523 -4.61 -6.22 2.64
C ALA A 523 -3.96 -7.23 3.61
N VAL A 524 -4.57 -8.41 3.72
CA VAL A 524 -4.17 -9.44 4.69
C VAL A 524 -3.90 -10.77 3.97
N ASN A 525 -2.72 -11.36 4.15
CA ASN A 525 -2.31 -12.66 3.59
C ASN A 525 -2.39 -12.82 2.04
N GLY A 526 -2.86 -11.82 1.32
CA GLY A 526 -3.06 -11.80 -0.13
C GLY A 526 -2.09 -10.84 -0.82
N TYR A 527 -2.59 -10.06 -1.79
CA TYR A 527 -1.80 -9.03 -2.46
C TYR A 527 -2.36 -7.61 -2.30
N GLY A 528 -1.47 -6.61 -2.23
CA GLY A 528 -1.86 -5.20 -2.25
C GLY A 528 -2.36 -4.78 -3.63
N ALA A 529 -1.53 -4.99 -4.66
CA ALA A 529 -1.93 -4.81 -6.06
C ALA A 529 -1.39 -5.93 -6.95
N SER A 530 -2.22 -6.43 -7.88
CA SER A 530 -1.79 -7.48 -8.82
C SER A 530 -2.23 -7.26 -10.26
N ALA A 531 -1.27 -7.28 -11.19
CA ALA A 531 -1.54 -7.29 -12.63
C ALA A 531 -1.23 -8.68 -13.20
N GLN A 532 -2.22 -9.33 -13.80
CA GLN A 532 -2.11 -10.74 -14.18
C GLN A 532 -2.35 -10.93 -15.67
N PHE A 533 -1.37 -11.53 -16.35
CA PHE A 533 -1.36 -11.87 -17.78
C PHE A 533 -1.18 -10.67 -18.71
N GLY A 534 -0.87 -10.95 -19.98
CA GLY A 534 -0.63 -9.94 -21.00
C GLY A 534 -1.83 -9.02 -21.21
N GLY A 535 -1.55 -7.73 -21.42
CA GLY A 535 -2.58 -6.71 -21.66
C GLY A 535 -3.25 -6.15 -20.40
N GLN A 536 -2.89 -6.63 -19.20
CA GLN A 536 -3.43 -6.13 -17.94
C GLN A 536 -2.44 -5.18 -17.28
N THR A 537 -2.87 -3.95 -17.03
CA THR A 537 -2.02 -2.86 -16.52
C THR A 537 -2.61 -2.23 -15.27
N ILE A 538 -1.79 -2.05 -14.25
CA ILE A 538 -2.08 -1.19 -13.10
C ILE A 538 -1.14 0.01 -13.14
N ASN A 539 -1.70 1.22 -13.11
CA ASN A 539 -0.95 2.43 -12.83
C ASN A 539 -1.31 2.90 -11.43
N ILE A 540 -0.34 2.90 -10.52
CA ILE A 540 -0.54 3.21 -9.11
C ILE A 540 0.44 4.31 -8.71
N SER A 541 -0.07 5.40 -8.15
CA SER A 541 0.79 6.52 -7.76
C SER A 541 0.37 7.18 -6.46
N ASN A 542 1.35 7.66 -5.70
CA ASN A 542 1.15 8.29 -4.40
C ASN A 542 0.26 7.46 -3.47
N THR A 543 0.61 6.18 -3.30
CA THR A 543 -0.19 5.21 -2.55
C THR A 543 0.61 4.55 -1.44
N ASP A 544 0.00 4.45 -0.27
CA ASP A 544 0.48 3.67 0.87
C ASP A 544 -0.16 2.29 0.84
N ILE A 545 0.65 1.24 0.79
CA ILE A 545 0.24 -0.16 0.80
C ILE A 545 0.74 -0.75 2.10
N THR A 546 -0.17 -1.17 2.97
CA THR A 546 0.16 -1.84 4.24
C THR A 546 -0.38 -3.26 4.20
N MET A 547 0.54 -4.21 4.28
CA MET A 547 0.23 -5.63 4.30
C MET A 547 0.32 -6.16 5.74
N SER A 548 -0.53 -7.13 6.07
CA SER A 548 -0.46 -7.84 7.36
C SER A 548 -0.77 -9.33 7.22
N GLY A 549 -0.50 -10.08 8.28
CA GLY A 549 -0.85 -11.51 8.40
C GLY A 549 0.36 -12.45 8.39
N ASP A 550 0.16 -13.70 8.75
CA ASP A 550 1.21 -14.73 8.90
C ASP A 550 1.51 -15.52 7.61
N GLY A 551 0.86 -15.15 6.50
CA GLY A 551 0.90 -15.81 5.19
C GLY A 551 2.01 -15.35 4.24
N LYS A 552 1.83 -15.69 2.96
CA LYS A 552 2.72 -15.30 1.83
C LYS A 552 2.22 -14.00 1.21
N SER A 553 2.19 -12.93 1.99
CA SER A 553 1.67 -11.64 1.52
C SER A 553 2.57 -11.06 0.43
N LEU A 554 1.96 -10.41 -0.56
CA LEU A 554 2.65 -9.75 -1.66
C LEU A 554 2.25 -8.28 -1.71
N GLY A 555 3.18 -7.33 -1.59
CA GLY A 555 2.83 -5.90 -1.74
C GLY A 555 2.36 -5.62 -3.16
N LEU A 556 3.24 -5.84 -4.14
CA LEU A 556 2.97 -5.79 -5.57
C LEU A 556 3.26 -7.16 -6.21
N TRP A 557 2.37 -7.63 -7.07
CA TRP A 557 2.56 -8.90 -7.78
C TRP A 557 2.15 -8.83 -9.24
N ALA A 558 3.13 -8.91 -10.14
CA ALA A 558 2.89 -9.00 -11.57
C ALA A 558 3.19 -10.40 -12.10
N VAL A 559 2.25 -10.97 -12.86
CA VAL A 559 2.42 -12.28 -13.51
C VAL A 559 2.10 -12.17 -15.00
N GLY A 560 2.84 -12.89 -15.86
CA GLY A 560 2.64 -12.87 -17.31
C GLY A 560 2.15 -14.19 -17.91
N ASP A 561 2.17 -14.27 -19.24
CA ASP A 561 1.69 -15.44 -20.02
C ASP A 561 2.80 -16.46 -20.34
N ASN A 562 3.84 -16.53 -19.51
CA ASN A 562 5.10 -17.22 -19.81
C ASN A 562 5.83 -16.63 -21.03
N ASP A 563 5.70 -15.32 -21.23
CA ASP A 563 6.38 -14.53 -22.26
C ASP A 563 6.87 -13.21 -21.63
N MET A 564 8.18 -12.94 -21.70
CA MET A 564 8.82 -11.73 -21.17
C MET A 564 8.35 -10.43 -21.86
N THR A 565 7.65 -10.53 -22.97
CA THR A 565 7.14 -9.38 -23.74
C THR A 565 5.63 -9.19 -23.62
N SER A 566 4.93 -10.14 -23.00
CA SER A 566 3.48 -10.17 -22.86
C SER A 566 3.12 -10.64 -21.44
N GLY A 567 3.27 -9.74 -20.48
CA GLY A 567 2.90 -9.99 -19.09
C GLY A 567 2.09 -8.86 -18.47
N GLY A 568 1.59 -9.11 -17.26
CA GLY A 568 0.93 -8.09 -16.45
C GLY A 568 1.94 -7.00 -16.08
N VAL A 569 1.49 -5.74 -16.12
CA VAL A 569 2.34 -4.57 -15.89
C VAL A 569 1.84 -3.77 -14.70
N ILE A 570 2.72 -3.48 -13.75
CA ILE A 570 2.47 -2.51 -12.69
C ILE A 570 3.44 -1.34 -12.86
N ASN A 571 2.91 -0.14 -13.07
CA ASN A 571 3.67 1.10 -13.06
C ASN A 571 3.41 1.82 -11.73
N GLY A 572 4.40 1.80 -10.84
CA GLY A 572 4.38 2.42 -9.53
C GLY A 572 5.13 3.75 -9.49
N GLU A 573 4.50 4.78 -8.92
CA GLU A 573 5.15 6.08 -8.68
C GLU A 573 4.92 6.56 -7.23
N ASN A 574 5.98 6.92 -6.51
CA ASN A 574 5.89 7.47 -5.14
C ASN A 574 5.15 6.55 -4.14
N LEU A 575 5.57 5.30 -4.02
CA LEU A 575 4.89 4.27 -3.22
C LEU A 575 5.54 4.08 -1.85
N ASN A 576 4.73 3.80 -0.82
CA ASN A 576 5.22 3.22 0.43
C ASN A 576 4.60 1.83 0.57
N ILE A 577 5.43 0.80 0.72
CA ILE A 577 5.03 -0.59 0.86
C ILE A 577 5.55 -1.07 2.20
N ASP A 578 4.62 -1.23 3.15
CA ASP A 578 4.91 -1.70 4.50
C ASP A 578 4.50 -3.17 4.64
N MET A 579 5.50 -4.02 4.85
CA MET A 579 5.37 -5.46 5.06
C MET A 579 5.77 -5.87 6.49
N THR A 580 5.93 -4.92 7.42
CA THR A 580 6.49 -5.19 8.76
C THR A 580 5.60 -6.11 9.61
N ASP A 581 4.28 -6.01 9.46
CA ASP A 581 3.31 -6.87 10.15
C ASP A 581 3.02 -8.18 9.38
N THR A 582 3.97 -8.65 8.57
CA THR A 582 3.85 -9.89 7.77
C THR A 582 4.84 -10.98 8.20
N GLY A 583 4.51 -12.24 7.89
CA GLY A 583 5.43 -13.36 8.12
C GLY A 583 6.62 -13.39 7.16
N ALA A 584 7.72 -14.05 7.55
CA ALA A 584 9.00 -14.14 6.81
C ALA A 584 8.93 -14.67 5.35
N ASN A 585 7.80 -15.22 4.92
CA ASN A 585 7.61 -15.70 3.54
C ASN A 585 6.95 -14.66 2.62
N SER A 586 6.74 -13.44 3.11
CA SER A 586 6.13 -12.34 2.37
C SER A 586 7.16 -11.63 1.49
N VAL A 587 6.67 -11.01 0.41
CA VAL A 587 7.51 -10.28 -0.54
C VAL A 587 6.91 -8.91 -0.79
N GLY A 588 7.73 -7.85 -0.70
CA GLY A 588 7.28 -6.49 -1.03
C GLY A 588 6.87 -6.37 -2.50
N VAL A 589 7.76 -6.72 -3.42
CA VAL A 589 7.55 -6.63 -4.87
C VAL A 589 7.95 -7.93 -5.55
N MET A 590 7.05 -8.55 -6.30
CA MET A 590 7.29 -9.85 -6.92
C MET A 590 6.86 -9.91 -8.39
N VAL A 591 7.72 -10.48 -9.24
CA VAL A 591 7.41 -10.79 -10.65
C VAL A 591 7.59 -12.28 -10.97
N GLN A 592 6.73 -12.79 -11.86
CA GLN A 592 6.71 -14.18 -12.34
C GLN A 592 6.15 -14.30 -13.76
N GLN A 593 6.51 -15.37 -14.49
CA GLN A 593 5.95 -15.73 -15.80
C GLN A 593 5.96 -14.63 -16.88
N GLY A 594 6.92 -13.71 -16.84
CA GLY A 594 7.05 -12.57 -17.74
C GLY A 594 6.39 -11.27 -17.24
N GLY A 595 5.93 -11.22 -15.99
CA GLY A 595 5.39 -10.02 -15.37
C GLY A 595 6.41 -8.88 -15.27
N MET A 596 5.92 -7.64 -15.27
CA MET A 596 6.76 -6.44 -15.26
C MET A 596 6.31 -5.46 -14.18
N ILE A 597 7.26 -4.97 -13.38
CA ILE A 597 7.00 -3.91 -12.40
C ILE A 597 8.02 -2.79 -12.59
N ASN A 598 7.51 -1.57 -12.79
CA ASN A 598 8.32 -0.36 -12.96
C ASN A 598 8.08 0.58 -11.79
N LEU A 599 9.11 0.86 -11.00
CA LEU A 599 9.07 1.73 -9.84
C LEU A 599 9.78 3.05 -10.15
N THR A 600 9.09 4.17 -9.92
CA THR A 600 9.60 5.52 -10.19
C THR A 600 9.32 6.46 -9.01
N GLY A 601 10.11 7.52 -8.90
CA GLY A 601 9.95 8.50 -7.81
C GLY A 601 10.39 7.96 -6.44
N ASP A 602 9.83 8.52 -5.37
CA ASP A 602 10.22 8.19 -4.00
C ASP A 602 9.54 6.89 -3.54
N THR A 603 10.29 5.79 -3.49
CA THR A 603 9.75 4.46 -3.16
C THR A 603 10.32 3.93 -1.84
N THR A 604 9.44 3.55 -0.92
CA THR A 604 9.80 2.91 0.35
C THR A 604 9.27 1.47 0.35
N ILE A 605 10.11 0.49 0.66
CA ILE A 605 9.73 -0.91 0.85
C ILE A 605 10.37 -1.39 2.15
N ILE A 606 9.57 -1.70 3.15
CA ILE A 606 10.06 -2.12 4.47
C ILE A 606 9.51 -3.51 4.78
N THR A 607 10.38 -4.42 5.21
CA THR A 607 10.04 -5.78 5.63
C THR A 607 10.62 -6.08 7.01
N ASP A 608 10.06 -7.05 7.74
CA ASP A 608 10.63 -7.56 9.01
C ASP A 608 11.52 -8.78 8.73
N GLY A 609 12.72 -8.54 8.17
CA GLY A 609 13.68 -9.60 7.81
C GLY A 609 13.20 -10.52 6.67
N GLY A 610 12.33 -9.99 5.79
CA GLY A 610 11.79 -10.69 4.63
C GLY A 610 12.44 -10.26 3.31
N VAL A 611 11.81 -10.62 2.19
CA VAL A 611 12.29 -10.27 0.84
C VAL A 611 11.59 -8.99 0.39
N ALA A 612 12.35 -7.92 0.17
CA ALA A 612 11.78 -6.68 -0.33
C ALA A 612 11.40 -6.79 -1.81
N ILE A 613 12.28 -7.37 -2.63
CA ILE A 613 12.10 -7.44 -4.09
C ILE A 613 12.50 -8.84 -4.58
N ARG A 614 11.66 -9.47 -5.40
CA ARG A 614 11.93 -10.80 -5.95
C ARG A 614 11.52 -10.97 -7.42
N ASN A 615 12.48 -11.37 -8.25
CA ASN A 615 12.22 -11.99 -9.55
C ASN A 615 12.25 -13.52 -9.37
N ALA A 616 11.07 -14.15 -9.28
CA ALA A 616 10.99 -15.49 -8.71
C ALA A 616 11.26 -16.62 -9.70
N LYS A 617 11.98 -17.64 -9.24
CA LYS A 617 12.17 -18.90 -9.97
C LYS A 617 10.85 -19.62 -10.12
N THR A 618 10.37 -19.69 -11.35
CA THR A 618 9.06 -20.29 -11.66
C THR A 618 9.26 -21.53 -12.53
N THR A 619 8.56 -22.62 -12.21
CA THR A 619 8.63 -23.87 -12.99
C THR A 619 7.22 -24.38 -13.26
N GLU A 620 7.05 -25.17 -14.31
CA GLU A 620 5.80 -25.91 -14.54
C GLU A 620 5.47 -26.83 -13.35
N ASN A 621 4.20 -27.23 -13.21
CA ASN A 621 3.71 -28.08 -12.11
C ASN A 621 4.44 -29.42 -11.89
N ASN A 622 5.26 -29.86 -12.86
CA ASN A 622 6.09 -31.07 -12.78
C ASN A 622 7.56 -30.78 -12.40
N GLY A 623 7.93 -29.52 -12.20
CA GLY A 623 9.28 -29.04 -11.91
C GLY A 623 10.29 -29.23 -13.04
N ALA A 624 9.85 -29.61 -14.25
CA ALA A 624 10.72 -30.05 -15.33
C ALA A 624 11.15 -28.94 -16.29
N THR A 625 10.35 -27.88 -16.41
CA THR A 625 10.58 -26.76 -17.34
C THR A 625 10.63 -25.46 -16.56
N LEU A 626 11.70 -24.69 -16.75
CA LEU A 626 11.81 -23.31 -16.26
C LEU A 626 10.82 -22.44 -17.03
N LEU A 627 10.03 -21.64 -16.31
CA LEU A 627 9.20 -20.61 -16.89
C LEU A 627 9.93 -19.27 -16.76
N PRO A 628 9.64 -18.28 -17.64
CA PRO A 628 10.14 -16.94 -17.46
C PRO A 628 9.83 -16.41 -16.04
N GLY A 629 10.75 -15.67 -15.47
CA GLY A 629 10.59 -14.90 -14.23
C GLY A 629 9.90 -13.59 -14.54
N GLY A 630 10.61 -12.47 -14.60
CA GLY A 630 10.03 -11.19 -15.01
C GLY A 630 11.04 -10.06 -14.99
N THR A 631 10.57 -8.82 -15.12
CA THR A 631 11.44 -7.64 -15.04
C THR A 631 10.97 -6.69 -13.94
N ILE A 632 11.91 -6.23 -13.13
CA ILE A 632 11.69 -5.18 -12.13
C ILE A 632 12.65 -4.05 -12.45
N THR A 633 12.11 -2.85 -12.70
CA THR A 633 12.93 -1.65 -12.84
C THR A 633 12.62 -0.67 -11.71
N GLY A 634 13.63 0.06 -11.27
CA GLY A 634 13.52 1.02 -10.18
C GLY A 634 14.35 2.26 -10.43
N SER A 635 13.76 3.44 -10.24
CA SER A 635 14.49 4.72 -10.29
C SER A 635 13.91 5.77 -9.33
N GLY A 636 14.77 6.65 -8.83
CA GLY A 636 14.37 7.70 -7.87
C GLY A 636 14.98 7.46 -6.49
N LYS A 637 14.49 8.18 -5.47
CA LYS A 637 14.95 7.95 -4.10
C LYS A 637 14.30 6.68 -3.57
N MET A 638 15.10 5.73 -3.11
CA MET A 638 14.61 4.44 -2.63
C MET A 638 15.04 4.17 -1.20
N THR A 639 14.10 3.74 -0.36
CA THR A 639 14.39 3.22 0.98
C THR A 639 13.93 1.77 1.01
N ILE A 640 14.86 0.83 1.05
CA ILE A 640 14.60 -0.60 0.99
C ILE A 640 15.18 -1.27 2.24
N GLU A 641 14.33 -1.95 2.99
CA GLU A 641 14.72 -2.79 4.13
C GLU A 641 14.23 -4.24 3.89
N GLY A 642 15.17 -5.14 3.63
CA GLY A 642 14.92 -6.54 3.25
C GLY A 642 15.65 -6.95 1.97
N ASP A 643 15.71 -8.25 1.70
CA ASP A 643 16.56 -8.81 0.66
C ASP A 643 16.05 -8.55 -0.77
N ILE A 644 16.97 -8.49 -1.73
CA ILE A 644 16.69 -8.40 -3.16
C ILE A 644 17.17 -9.67 -3.85
N ILE A 645 16.22 -10.47 -4.35
CA ILE A 645 16.49 -11.82 -4.85
C ILE A 645 16.09 -11.93 -6.33
N SER A 646 17.05 -12.23 -7.19
CA SER A 646 16.79 -12.64 -8.58
C SER A 646 17.08 -14.13 -8.74
N ASP A 647 16.07 -14.97 -8.49
CA ASP A 647 16.19 -16.43 -8.63
C ASP A 647 15.61 -16.98 -9.94
N GLY A 648 14.74 -16.22 -10.60
CA GLY A 648 14.05 -16.57 -11.85
C GLY A 648 14.67 -15.98 -13.12
N TRP A 649 14.15 -16.42 -14.26
CA TRP A 649 14.62 -15.95 -15.56
C TRP A 649 14.17 -14.49 -15.80
N GLY A 650 15.09 -13.54 -15.77
CA GLY A 650 14.76 -12.13 -15.97
C GLY A 650 15.75 -11.19 -15.30
N SER A 651 15.30 -9.96 -15.02
CA SER A 651 16.16 -8.91 -14.48
C SER A 651 15.54 -8.10 -13.34
N ILE A 652 16.40 -7.64 -12.45
CA ILE A 652 16.13 -6.58 -11.48
C ILE A 652 17.15 -5.46 -11.75
N ASP A 653 16.67 -4.26 -12.08
CA ASP A 653 17.48 -3.10 -12.46
C ASP A 653 17.11 -1.89 -11.60
N LEU A 654 17.95 -1.53 -10.63
CA LEU A 654 17.68 -0.45 -9.68
C LEU A 654 18.70 0.69 -9.81
N THR A 655 18.20 1.91 -10.06
CA THR A 655 18.97 3.15 -10.08
C THR A 655 18.57 4.03 -8.89
N MET A 656 19.31 3.91 -7.80
CA MET A 656 19.03 4.59 -6.53
C MET A 656 19.63 6.00 -6.53
N ALA A 657 18.77 7.01 -6.44
CA ALA A 657 19.17 8.42 -6.42
C ALA A 657 19.80 8.85 -5.08
N ALA A 658 20.33 10.07 -5.03
CA ALA A 658 20.97 10.60 -3.82
C ALA A 658 20.04 10.57 -2.59
N GLY A 659 20.58 10.11 -1.45
CA GLY A 659 19.83 9.95 -0.20
C GLY A 659 18.96 8.69 -0.13
N SER A 660 19.12 7.77 -1.08
CA SER A 660 18.56 6.42 -0.98
C SER A 660 19.29 5.58 0.06
N ASP A 661 18.60 4.59 0.60
CA ASP A 661 19.11 3.68 1.63
C ASP A 661 18.62 2.27 1.34
N PHE A 662 19.54 1.32 1.19
CA PHE A 662 19.25 -0.10 1.04
C PHE A 662 19.93 -0.84 2.19
N THR A 663 19.16 -1.56 3.01
CA THR A 663 19.68 -2.46 4.04
C THR A 663 19.11 -3.85 3.78
N GLY A 664 19.98 -4.80 3.43
CA GLY A 664 19.61 -6.16 3.05
C GLY A 664 20.69 -6.84 2.22
N ALA A 665 20.51 -8.14 1.96
CA ALA A 665 21.38 -8.92 1.09
C ALA A 665 20.85 -8.97 -0.35
N THR A 666 21.72 -9.30 -1.31
CA THR A 666 21.33 -9.58 -2.69
C THR A 666 21.65 -11.01 -3.09
N SER A 667 20.88 -11.62 -3.99
CA SER A 667 21.27 -12.91 -4.55
C SER A 667 20.84 -13.06 -6.00
N VAL A 668 21.75 -13.58 -6.83
CA VAL A 668 21.49 -13.99 -8.22
C VAL A 668 21.64 -15.50 -8.35
N ASN A 669 20.83 -16.10 -9.21
CA ASN A 669 20.89 -17.52 -9.53
C ASN A 669 21.72 -17.74 -10.81
N ASP A 670 23.02 -17.98 -10.64
CA ASP A 670 23.96 -18.22 -11.75
C ASP A 670 23.78 -19.60 -12.39
N ASP A 671 23.23 -20.55 -11.64
CA ASP A 671 22.94 -21.90 -12.11
C ASP A 671 21.67 -21.96 -13.00
N ILE A 672 21.06 -20.82 -13.32
CA ILE A 672 19.81 -20.81 -14.12
C ILE A 672 20.02 -21.38 -15.52
N THR A 673 21.23 -21.25 -16.07
CA THR A 673 21.60 -21.80 -17.38
C THR A 673 21.67 -23.33 -17.41
N ASP A 674 21.83 -23.98 -16.25
CA ASP A 674 21.78 -25.44 -16.15
C ASP A 674 20.35 -25.98 -16.34
N LEU A 675 19.35 -25.14 -16.08
CA LEU A 675 17.93 -25.47 -16.27
C LEU A 675 17.47 -25.14 -17.69
N ASP A 676 17.87 -23.98 -18.21
CA ASP A 676 17.62 -23.57 -19.59
C ASP A 676 18.81 -22.75 -20.12
N PRO A 677 19.52 -23.20 -21.18
CA PRO A 677 20.68 -22.50 -21.72
C PRO A 677 20.42 -21.08 -22.21
N ASP A 678 19.17 -20.74 -22.52
CA ASP A 678 18.77 -19.40 -22.98
C ASP A 678 18.29 -18.49 -21.84
N ALA A 679 18.17 -19.04 -20.62
CA ALA A 679 17.77 -18.28 -19.43
C ALA A 679 18.93 -17.48 -18.83
N TYR A 680 18.57 -16.39 -18.16
CA TYR A 680 19.49 -15.51 -17.44
C TYR A 680 18.81 -15.01 -16.17
N SER A 681 19.58 -14.74 -15.13
CA SER A 681 19.12 -13.99 -13.97
C SER A 681 20.09 -12.86 -13.76
N THR A 682 19.61 -11.61 -13.72
CA THR A 682 20.48 -10.47 -13.52
C THR A 682 19.97 -9.54 -12.42
N LEU A 683 20.89 -9.05 -11.60
CA LEU A 683 20.62 -8.02 -10.60
C LEU A 683 21.64 -6.89 -10.77
N ASN A 684 21.14 -5.70 -11.14
CA ASN A 684 21.95 -4.53 -11.41
C ASN A 684 21.58 -3.41 -10.44
N LEU A 685 22.58 -2.92 -9.71
CA LEU A 685 22.44 -1.86 -8.72
C LEU A 685 23.32 -0.67 -9.09
N THR A 686 22.71 0.50 -9.23
CA THR A 686 23.42 1.78 -9.38
C THR A 686 23.11 2.67 -8.18
N LEU A 687 24.15 3.07 -7.44
CA LEU A 687 24.05 3.96 -6.29
C LEU A 687 24.59 5.34 -6.67
N ALA A 688 23.80 6.41 -6.55
CA ALA A 688 24.28 7.77 -6.74
C ALA A 688 25.02 8.30 -5.48
N ASN A 689 25.73 9.42 -5.60
CA ASN A 689 26.31 10.14 -4.45
C ASN A 689 25.30 10.29 -3.30
N LYS A 690 25.73 9.93 -2.08
CA LYS A 690 24.94 9.87 -0.84
C LYS A 690 23.84 8.81 -0.78
N ALA A 691 23.72 7.93 -1.77
CA ALA A 691 23.01 6.68 -1.56
C ALA A 691 23.87 5.76 -0.69
N GLN A 692 23.24 4.88 0.09
CA GLN A 692 23.91 3.88 0.91
C GLN A 692 23.35 2.49 0.64
N TRP A 693 24.23 1.50 0.58
CA TRP A 693 23.88 0.10 0.74
C TRP A 693 24.61 -0.48 1.96
N THR A 694 23.85 -1.00 2.92
CA THR A 694 24.34 -1.82 4.03
C THR A 694 24.10 -3.29 3.70
N VAL A 695 25.17 -4.02 3.45
CA VAL A 695 25.18 -5.45 3.11
C VAL A 695 25.07 -6.24 4.42
N THR A 696 23.95 -6.92 4.64
CA THR A 696 23.66 -7.58 5.93
C THR A 696 24.02 -9.06 5.98
N ASP A 697 24.16 -9.71 4.82
CA ASP A 697 24.54 -11.12 4.66
C ASP A 697 25.28 -11.30 3.32
N ASP A 698 25.83 -12.48 3.06
CA ASP A 698 26.49 -12.83 1.81
C ASP A 698 25.65 -12.44 0.60
N SER A 699 26.23 -11.60 -0.26
CA SER A 699 25.51 -10.96 -1.35
C SER A 699 26.14 -11.25 -2.70
N SER A 700 25.32 -11.66 -3.67
CA SER A 700 25.73 -11.78 -5.08
C SER A 700 24.88 -10.90 -6.00
N LEU A 701 25.51 -10.30 -7.01
CA LEU A 701 24.84 -9.53 -8.04
C LEU A 701 25.60 -9.49 -9.37
N THR A 702 24.91 -9.11 -10.45
CA THR A 702 25.55 -9.01 -11.78
C THR A 702 26.40 -7.74 -11.88
N ASN A 703 25.82 -6.58 -11.58
CA ASN A 703 26.54 -5.31 -11.67
C ASN A 703 26.29 -4.43 -10.45
N LEU A 704 27.37 -3.97 -9.81
CA LEU A 704 27.35 -2.82 -8.90
C LEU A 704 28.09 -1.65 -9.54
N THR A 705 27.40 -0.53 -9.71
CA THR A 705 28.02 0.77 -10.01
C THR A 705 27.71 1.73 -8.86
N SER A 706 28.70 2.03 -8.03
CA SER A 706 28.54 2.95 -6.90
C SER A 706 29.19 4.30 -7.20
N ASP A 707 28.52 5.35 -6.78
CA ASP A 707 29.01 6.70 -6.51
C ASP A 707 28.68 7.09 -5.04
N GLY A 708 28.13 6.15 -4.28
CA GLY A 708 27.68 6.31 -2.90
C GLY A 708 28.43 5.37 -1.95
N LYS A 709 27.83 5.12 -0.79
CA LYS A 709 28.44 4.34 0.29
C LYS A 709 28.01 2.87 0.26
N VAL A 710 28.97 1.95 0.34
CA VAL A 710 28.74 0.51 0.52
C VAL A 710 29.35 0.09 1.85
N VAL A 711 28.56 -0.54 2.72
CA VAL A 711 28.98 -1.01 4.05
C VAL A 711 28.86 -2.52 4.09
N LEU A 712 29.97 -3.22 4.33
CA LEU A 712 29.93 -4.65 4.63
C LEU A 712 29.73 -4.82 6.14
N ASP A 713 28.54 -5.28 6.54
CA ASP A 713 28.21 -5.43 7.96
C ASP A 713 28.94 -6.61 8.60
N SER A 714 29.19 -6.51 9.90
CA SER A 714 29.84 -7.58 10.65
C SER A 714 29.43 -7.59 12.12
N ASP A 715 29.34 -8.81 12.65
CA ASP A 715 29.20 -9.07 14.08
C ASP A 715 30.29 -10.07 14.48
N MET A 716 31.51 -9.54 14.61
CA MET A 716 32.68 -10.34 14.99
C MET A 716 32.60 -10.91 16.40
N ALA A 717 31.67 -10.43 17.24
CA ALA A 717 31.40 -11.04 18.55
C ALA A 717 30.66 -12.38 18.40
N ASN A 718 29.82 -12.51 17.37
CA ASN A 718 29.13 -13.74 16.98
C ASN A 718 29.85 -14.51 15.85
N GLY A 719 30.92 -13.94 15.28
CA GLY A 719 31.75 -14.56 14.25
C GLY A 719 31.10 -14.56 12.86
N THR A 720 30.25 -13.56 12.59
CA THR A 720 29.54 -13.41 11.30
C THR A 720 29.95 -12.11 10.63
N TYR A 721 30.02 -12.12 9.30
CA TYR A 721 30.32 -10.96 8.45
C TYR A 721 29.68 -11.19 7.08
N SER A 722 29.35 -10.10 6.37
CA SER A 722 28.83 -10.17 5.00
C SER A 722 29.95 -10.20 3.97
N THR A 723 29.75 -10.93 2.87
CA THR A 723 30.60 -10.87 1.66
C THR A 723 29.84 -10.25 0.47
N LEU A 724 30.59 -9.79 -0.53
CA LEU A 724 30.07 -9.21 -1.77
C LEU A 724 30.72 -9.87 -2.99
N ASP A 725 29.91 -10.49 -3.84
CA ASP A 725 30.34 -11.10 -5.10
C ASP A 725 29.63 -10.42 -6.29
N ALA A 726 30.39 -9.90 -7.25
CA ALA A 726 29.80 -9.22 -8.41
C ALA A 726 30.51 -9.53 -9.73
N ASP A 727 29.78 -9.84 -10.81
CA ASP A 727 30.40 -9.99 -12.14
C ASP A 727 31.12 -8.71 -12.57
N THR A 728 30.56 -7.55 -12.21
CA THR A 728 31.22 -6.25 -12.37
C THR A 728 31.00 -5.36 -11.15
N LEU A 729 32.09 -4.86 -10.58
CA LEU A 729 32.11 -3.88 -9.50
C LEU A 729 32.81 -2.60 -9.99
N THR A 730 32.09 -1.49 -10.01
CA THR A 730 32.65 -0.17 -10.33
C THR A 730 32.39 0.80 -9.19
N LEU A 731 33.45 1.24 -8.53
CA LEU A 731 33.44 2.35 -7.58
C LEU A 731 33.88 3.64 -8.31
N GLN A 732 33.10 4.70 -8.18
CA GLN A 732 33.36 6.05 -8.72
C GLN A 732 34.00 6.97 -7.68
N ASP A 733 34.30 8.21 -8.07
CA ASP A 733 35.08 9.18 -7.29
C ASP A 733 34.44 9.59 -5.96
N ASP A 734 33.10 9.66 -5.87
CA ASP A 734 32.41 9.95 -4.60
C ASP A 734 32.08 8.68 -3.79
N SER A 735 32.52 7.49 -4.21
CA SER A 735 32.22 6.24 -3.52
C SER A 735 32.93 6.14 -2.16
N GLU A 736 32.27 5.51 -1.18
CA GLU A 736 32.90 5.10 0.08
C GLU A 736 32.65 3.60 0.29
N LEU A 737 33.71 2.80 0.40
CA LEU A 737 33.63 1.40 0.82
C LEU A 737 34.03 1.28 2.29
N ASP A 738 33.10 0.89 3.16
CA ASP A 738 33.31 0.72 4.61
C ASP A 738 33.37 -0.78 4.96
N VAL A 739 34.51 -1.25 5.47
CA VAL A 739 34.75 -2.65 5.82
C VAL A 739 35.36 -2.79 7.22
N ASP A 740 34.95 -3.82 7.96
CA ASP A 740 35.58 -4.16 9.24
C ASP A 740 36.88 -4.95 9.02
N TYR A 741 37.97 -4.52 9.67
CA TYR A 741 39.27 -5.15 9.49
C TYR A 741 39.35 -6.59 10.01
N ALA A 742 38.67 -6.90 11.11
CA ALA A 742 38.69 -8.25 11.69
C ALA A 742 37.89 -9.22 10.81
N ALA A 743 36.76 -8.75 10.25
CA ALA A 743 36.04 -9.49 9.22
C ALA A 743 36.93 -9.75 8.00
N ALA A 744 37.62 -8.72 7.49
CA ALA A 744 38.51 -8.86 6.34
C ALA A 744 39.68 -9.85 6.60
N THR A 745 40.22 -9.81 7.81
CA THR A 745 41.29 -10.72 8.23
C THR A 745 40.79 -12.17 8.28
N GLN A 746 39.63 -12.40 8.88
CA GLN A 746 39.05 -13.74 9.00
C GLN A 746 38.69 -14.30 7.62
N ALA A 747 38.02 -13.51 6.79
CA ALA A 747 37.67 -13.83 5.41
C ALA A 747 38.91 -14.22 4.58
N SER A 748 40.00 -13.45 4.68
CA SER A 748 41.26 -13.76 4.01
C SER A 748 41.91 -15.06 4.50
N LEU A 749 41.80 -15.38 5.79
CA LEU A 749 42.33 -16.63 6.36
C LEU A 749 41.52 -17.85 5.93
N ASP A 750 40.22 -17.68 5.75
CA ASP A 750 39.31 -18.74 5.29
C ASP A 750 39.40 -18.97 3.78
N GLY A 751 40.07 -18.06 3.05
CA GLY A 751 40.27 -18.15 1.60
C GLY A 751 39.07 -17.65 0.80
N THR A 752 38.20 -16.86 1.42
CA THR A 752 37.04 -16.20 0.80
C THR A 752 37.11 -14.72 1.16
N PRO A 753 37.88 -13.91 0.42
CA PRO A 753 37.98 -12.47 0.63
C PRO A 753 36.60 -11.80 0.70
N LEU A 754 36.49 -10.67 1.41
CA LEU A 754 35.19 -10.01 1.60
C LEU A 754 34.54 -9.58 0.29
N ILE A 755 35.36 -9.30 -0.73
CA ILE A 755 34.88 -8.94 -2.06
C ILE A 755 35.49 -9.89 -3.08
N THR A 756 34.63 -10.53 -3.86
CA THR A 756 34.99 -11.29 -5.05
C THR A 756 34.28 -10.71 -6.27
N GLY A 757 34.75 -11.07 -7.45
CA GLY A 757 34.03 -10.67 -8.65
C GLY A 757 34.80 -10.84 -9.95
N GLY A 758 34.12 -10.56 -11.07
CA GLY A 758 34.71 -10.64 -12.39
C GLY A 758 35.63 -9.46 -12.70
N ASP A 759 35.03 -8.36 -13.15
CA ASP A 759 35.71 -7.13 -13.53
C ASP A 759 35.55 -6.05 -12.43
N ILE A 760 36.65 -5.69 -11.78
CA ILE A 760 36.66 -4.72 -10.68
C ILE A 760 37.40 -3.42 -11.09
N THR A 761 36.71 -2.29 -10.94
CA THR A 761 37.27 -0.94 -11.09
C THR A 761 37.11 -0.15 -9.78
N LEU A 762 38.24 0.34 -9.25
CA LEU A 762 38.31 1.04 -7.97
C LEU A 762 38.61 2.53 -8.15
N ASP A 763 37.88 3.35 -7.40
CA ASP A 763 38.09 4.77 -7.15
C ASP A 763 37.45 5.12 -5.78
N GLY A 764 37.38 6.39 -5.40
CA GLY A 764 36.74 6.84 -4.16
C GLY A 764 37.54 6.49 -2.90
N ASP A 765 36.85 6.38 -1.77
CA ASP A 765 37.48 6.23 -0.45
C ASP A 765 37.28 4.82 0.11
N LEU A 766 38.38 4.19 0.56
CA LEU A 766 38.32 2.99 1.38
C LEU A 766 38.37 3.40 2.86
N LYS A 767 37.35 2.99 3.61
CA LYS A 767 37.26 3.21 5.04
C LYS A 767 37.32 1.89 5.78
N ILE A 768 38.24 1.81 6.72
CA ILE A 768 38.41 0.66 7.60
C ILE A 768 37.75 0.98 8.94
N SER A 769 36.61 0.34 9.18
CA SER A 769 35.99 0.31 10.49
C SER A 769 36.67 -0.75 11.37
N ASP A 770 36.62 -0.48 12.66
CA ASP A 770 37.36 -1.25 13.65
C ASP A 770 36.49 -1.47 14.88
N SER A 771 36.02 -2.71 15.03
CA SER A 771 35.38 -3.19 16.25
C SER A 771 36.35 -3.89 17.21
N THR A 772 37.52 -4.37 16.74
CA THR A 772 38.37 -5.33 17.47
C THR A 772 39.87 -5.40 17.10
N VAL A 773 40.41 -4.53 16.21
CA VAL A 773 41.85 -4.48 15.92
C VAL A 773 42.58 -4.31 17.24
N SER A 774 43.46 -5.27 17.52
CA SER A 774 44.40 -5.16 18.62
C SER A 774 45.18 -3.87 18.40
N ASP A 775 45.05 -2.91 19.33
CA ASP A 775 45.63 -1.57 19.22
C ASP A 775 47.01 -1.67 18.57
N LEU A 776 47.24 -1.01 17.43
CA LEU A 776 48.52 -1.05 16.72
C LEU A 776 49.69 -0.65 17.64
N SER A 777 49.39 0.02 18.77
CA SER A 777 50.32 0.33 19.86
C SER A 777 50.85 -0.88 20.67
N ASP A 778 50.29 -2.08 20.50
CA ASP A 778 50.76 -3.33 21.11
C ASP A 778 51.78 -4.08 20.24
N ILE A 779 51.99 -3.64 19.00
CA ILE A 779 53.01 -4.20 18.12
C ILE A 779 54.39 -3.78 18.62
N THR A 780 55.26 -4.76 18.86
CA THR A 780 56.61 -4.56 19.41
C THR A 780 57.73 -4.74 18.37
N SER A 781 57.41 -5.23 17.18
CA SER A 781 58.37 -5.36 16.08
C SER A 781 57.67 -5.34 14.72
N ASP A 782 58.36 -4.81 13.71
CA ASP A 782 57.93 -4.84 12.31
C ASP A 782 57.84 -6.27 11.73
N GLN A 783 58.49 -7.26 12.35
CA GLN A 783 58.35 -8.66 11.97
C GLN A 783 56.91 -9.18 12.18
N GLN A 784 56.17 -8.60 13.13
CA GLN A 784 54.76 -8.94 13.39
C GLN A 784 53.85 -8.43 12.26
N LEU A 785 54.29 -7.41 11.49
CA LEU A 785 53.53 -6.81 10.39
C LEU A 785 53.58 -7.68 9.12
N ALA A 786 54.67 -8.40 8.88
CA ALA A 786 54.84 -9.27 7.71
C ALA A 786 53.85 -10.46 7.64
N GLN A 787 53.13 -10.73 8.73
CA GLN A 787 52.07 -11.76 8.80
C GLN A 787 50.66 -11.18 8.57
N GLY A 788 50.54 -9.87 8.34
CA GLY A 788 49.27 -9.13 8.36
C GLY A 788 48.85 -8.49 7.03
N GLN A 789 49.43 -8.91 5.88
CA GLN A 789 48.85 -8.56 4.57
C GLN A 789 47.68 -9.50 4.29
N ILE A 790 46.48 -8.95 4.24
CA ILE A 790 45.24 -9.67 3.98
C ILE A 790 44.76 -9.36 2.56
N VAL A 791 44.13 -10.35 1.92
CA VAL A 791 43.46 -10.16 0.64
C VAL A 791 42.05 -9.65 0.93
N LEU A 792 41.79 -8.37 0.66
CA LEU A 792 40.47 -7.76 0.84
C LEU A 792 39.57 -8.08 -0.36
N ILE A 793 40.15 -8.01 -1.57
CA ILE A 793 39.47 -8.21 -2.84
C ILE A 793 40.25 -9.27 -3.63
N ASP A 794 39.55 -10.23 -4.22
CA ASP A 794 40.11 -11.19 -5.17
C ASP A 794 39.18 -11.32 -6.39
N ALA A 795 39.65 -10.84 -7.53
CA ALA A 795 38.90 -10.77 -8.78
C ALA A 795 39.29 -11.91 -9.75
N ASP A 796 38.46 -12.15 -10.78
CA ASP A 796 38.80 -13.05 -11.88
C ASP A 796 39.73 -12.37 -12.91
N SER A 797 39.64 -11.05 -13.02
CA SER A 797 40.42 -10.19 -13.92
C SER A 797 41.33 -9.23 -13.14
N ALA A 798 42.32 -8.66 -13.82
CA ALA A 798 43.17 -7.61 -13.24
C ALA A 798 42.32 -6.41 -12.75
N ILE A 799 42.54 -6.00 -11.51
CA ILE A 799 41.90 -4.84 -10.89
C ILE A 799 42.34 -3.57 -11.62
N ASN A 800 41.37 -2.74 -12.00
CA ASN A 800 41.61 -1.47 -12.67
C ASN A 800 41.45 -0.29 -11.70
N GLY A 801 42.33 0.72 -11.79
CA GLY A 801 42.34 1.86 -10.88
C GLY A 801 42.94 1.55 -9.51
N ASN A 802 42.61 2.37 -8.50
CA ASN A 802 42.92 2.20 -7.08
C ASN A 802 42.01 3.16 -6.31
N PHE A 803 41.77 2.93 -5.01
CA PHE A 803 41.08 3.94 -4.21
C PHE A 803 41.87 5.25 -4.19
N SER A 804 41.15 6.36 -4.18
CA SER A 804 41.67 7.72 -4.08
C SER A 804 42.16 8.04 -2.66
N SER A 805 41.56 7.47 -1.63
CA SER A 805 42.06 7.60 -0.25
C SER A 805 41.78 6.36 0.62
N LEU A 806 42.50 6.28 1.74
CA LEU A 806 42.34 5.26 2.77
C LEU A 806 42.22 5.93 4.14
N SER A 807 41.18 5.59 4.91
CA SER A 807 40.98 6.06 6.27
C SER A 807 40.68 4.93 7.24
N MET A 808 40.97 5.14 8.52
CA MET A 808 40.72 4.18 9.60
C MET A 808 40.24 4.91 10.85
N ASN A 809 39.31 4.30 11.60
CA ASN A 809 38.78 4.84 12.86
C ASN A 809 39.65 4.52 14.10
N SER A 810 40.99 4.47 13.99
CA SER A 810 41.85 4.15 15.15
C SER A 810 42.31 5.41 15.88
N ALA A 811 42.05 5.49 17.19
CA ALA A 811 42.39 6.66 18.02
C ALA A 811 43.84 6.66 18.56
N SER A 812 44.64 5.62 18.25
CA SER A 812 45.93 5.34 18.90
C SER A 812 46.99 4.72 17.97
N GLN A 813 46.92 4.98 16.66
CA GLN A 813 47.96 4.55 15.73
C GLN A 813 49.32 5.21 16.07
N PRO A 814 50.39 4.44 16.34
CA PRO A 814 51.74 4.99 16.50
C PRO A 814 52.21 5.67 15.20
N ASP A 815 52.98 6.75 15.31
CA ASP A 815 53.46 7.51 14.15
C ASP A 815 54.32 6.64 13.22
N TYR A 816 55.08 5.70 13.75
CA TYR A 816 55.94 4.79 12.98
C TYR A 816 55.22 3.64 12.27
N LEU A 817 53.90 3.49 12.42
CA LEU A 817 53.10 2.50 11.73
C LEU A 817 52.06 3.16 10.82
N ALA A 818 51.99 2.67 9.58
CA ALA A 818 51.07 3.14 8.57
C ALA A 818 50.21 1.97 8.07
N PHE A 819 48.90 2.15 8.04
CA PHE A 819 47.99 1.19 7.43
C PHE A 819 47.87 1.49 5.94
N SER A 820 48.01 0.48 5.08
CA SER A 820 48.18 0.66 3.64
C SER A 820 47.36 -0.33 2.81
N GLY A 821 46.94 0.14 1.64
CA GLY A 821 46.25 -0.64 0.61
C GLY A 821 46.99 -0.57 -0.72
N GLN A 822 47.03 -1.68 -1.45
CA GLN A 822 47.61 -1.73 -2.79
C GLN A 822 47.11 -2.94 -3.59
N ILE A 823 47.12 -2.81 -4.92
CA ILE A 823 47.01 -3.98 -5.80
C ILE A 823 48.26 -4.85 -5.61
N ASN A 824 48.08 -6.16 -5.46
CA ASN A 824 49.16 -7.11 -5.22
C ASN A 824 50.15 -7.07 -6.40
N PRO A 825 51.42 -6.69 -6.18
CA PRO A 825 52.41 -6.59 -7.26
C PRO A 825 52.74 -7.94 -7.94
N ASN A 826 52.38 -9.06 -7.31
CA ASN A 826 52.59 -10.40 -7.85
C ASN A 826 51.35 -10.99 -8.51
N ASP A 827 50.18 -10.41 -8.28
CA ASP A 827 48.89 -10.89 -8.77
C ASP A 827 47.90 -9.72 -8.89
N ASP A 828 47.76 -9.14 -10.08
CA ASP A 828 46.99 -7.91 -10.26
C ASP A 828 45.48 -8.10 -10.11
N THR A 829 45.01 -9.32 -9.82
CA THR A 829 43.62 -9.62 -9.46
C THR A 829 43.31 -9.43 -7.97
N GLN A 830 44.32 -9.20 -7.12
CA GLN A 830 44.15 -9.09 -5.67
C GLN A 830 44.42 -7.69 -5.14
N TYR A 831 43.57 -7.23 -4.22
CA TYR A 831 43.81 -6.02 -3.43
C TYR A 831 44.27 -6.41 -2.01
N LEU A 832 45.48 -6.00 -1.66
CA LEU A 832 46.07 -6.24 -0.36
C LEU A 832 45.80 -5.08 0.59
N LEU A 833 45.49 -5.42 1.83
CA LEU A 833 45.35 -4.49 2.94
C LEU A 833 46.28 -4.92 4.09
N GLY A 834 46.94 -3.99 4.76
CA GLY A 834 47.75 -4.34 5.92
C GLY A 834 48.54 -3.19 6.53
N ALA A 835 49.03 -3.41 7.74
CA ALA A 835 49.92 -2.47 8.44
C ALA A 835 51.38 -2.64 8.00
N GLY A 836 52.10 -1.53 7.89
CA GLY A 836 53.52 -1.46 7.59
C GLY A 836 54.20 -0.32 8.34
N LEU A 837 55.51 -0.14 8.13
CA LEU A 837 56.22 1.01 8.68
C LEU A 837 55.86 2.28 7.91
N SER A 838 55.68 3.41 8.60
CA SER A 838 55.48 4.73 7.97
C SER A 838 56.66 5.17 7.10
N TRP A 839 57.82 4.54 7.28
CA TRP A 839 58.97 4.68 6.39
C TRP A 839 58.65 4.34 4.93
N TYR A 840 57.73 3.40 4.72
CA TYR A 840 57.35 2.89 3.39
C TYR A 840 55.94 3.28 2.96
N ALA A 841 55.26 4.14 3.73
CA ALA A 841 53.94 4.66 3.37
C ALA A 841 54.01 5.47 2.07
N ASP A 842 52.87 5.64 1.40
CA ASP A 842 52.70 6.50 0.20
C ASP A 842 53.76 6.30 -0.91
N SER A 843 54.20 5.05 -1.10
CA SER A 843 54.91 4.65 -2.32
C SER A 843 54.01 4.82 -3.55
N ALA A 844 54.60 4.91 -4.75
CA ALA A 844 53.89 5.27 -5.99
C ALA A 844 52.66 4.41 -6.38
N SER A 845 52.47 3.25 -5.74
CA SER A 845 51.36 2.30 -5.97
C SER A 845 50.57 1.94 -4.71
N THR A 846 50.86 2.58 -3.58
CA THR A 846 50.22 2.31 -2.28
C THR A 846 49.46 3.53 -1.82
N ILE A 847 48.27 3.33 -1.25
CA ILE A 847 47.59 4.36 -0.48
C ILE A 847 47.76 4.07 1.01
N SER A 848 47.84 5.11 1.83
CA SER A 848 48.01 4.94 3.27
C SER A 848 47.17 5.91 4.10
N THR A 849 46.92 5.50 5.34
CA THR A 849 46.28 6.31 6.39
C THR A 849 47.15 7.49 6.84
N THR A 850 48.47 7.42 6.62
CA THR A 850 49.47 8.39 7.06
C THR A 850 50.55 8.57 6.00
N ALA A 851 50.99 9.81 5.79
CA ALA A 851 52.07 10.10 4.85
C ALA A 851 53.43 9.59 5.31
N ALA A 852 54.35 9.37 4.37
CA ALA A 852 55.63 8.75 4.67
C ALA A 852 56.54 9.63 5.53
N HIS A 853 57.15 9.04 6.56
CA HIS A 853 58.17 9.71 7.36
C HIS A 853 59.10 8.73 8.09
N GLY A 854 60.29 9.22 8.46
CA GLY A 854 61.31 8.47 9.21
C GLY A 854 61.28 8.69 10.72
N THR A 855 60.24 9.32 11.28
CA THR A 855 60.11 9.55 12.73
C THR A 855 59.51 8.34 13.46
N PHE A 856 60.13 7.98 14.59
CA PHE A 856 59.66 6.95 15.52
C PHE A 856 59.48 7.56 16.91
N THR A 857 58.24 7.81 17.34
CA THR A 857 57.93 8.35 18.66
C THR A 857 57.46 7.24 19.59
N LEU A 858 58.25 6.92 20.62
CA LEU A 858 57.91 5.88 21.61
C LEU A 858 57.72 6.47 23.01
N ASP A 859 56.61 6.13 23.65
CA ASP A 859 56.32 6.53 25.03
C ASP A 859 57.21 5.80 26.06
N ALA A 860 57.33 6.39 27.25
CA ALA A 860 58.09 5.83 28.36
C ALA A 860 57.67 4.38 28.67
N GLY A 861 58.64 3.47 28.67
CA GLY A 861 58.43 2.03 28.96
C GLY A 861 57.93 1.20 27.76
N LYS A 862 57.77 1.81 26.57
CA LYS A 862 57.50 1.10 25.32
C LYS A 862 58.81 0.87 24.54
N SER A 863 58.84 -0.22 23.78
CA SER A 863 59.95 -0.55 22.88
C SER A 863 59.44 -1.11 21.55
N PHE A 864 60.10 -0.75 20.45
CA PHE A 864 59.79 -1.27 19.12
C PHE A 864 61.06 -1.68 18.39
N GLU A 865 61.09 -2.90 17.83
CA GLU A 865 62.22 -3.43 17.07
C GLU A 865 61.97 -3.40 15.56
N VAL A 866 62.87 -2.72 14.83
CA VAL A 866 62.94 -2.73 13.37
C VAL A 866 63.97 -3.76 12.92
N THR A 867 63.46 -4.87 12.39
CA THR A 867 64.22 -5.99 11.84
C THR A 867 64.43 -5.84 10.33
N SER A 868 63.52 -5.14 9.64
CA SER A 868 63.64 -4.89 8.21
C SER A 868 64.73 -3.87 7.92
N ALA A 869 65.42 -4.05 6.80
CA ALA A 869 66.36 -3.04 6.32
C ALA A 869 65.60 -1.77 5.94
N LEU A 870 65.96 -0.64 6.56
CA LEU A 870 65.53 0.71 6.19
C LEU A 870 66.44 1.23 5.08
N VAL A 871 65.85 1.54 3.93
CA VAL A 871 66.56 2.01 2.73
C VAL A 871 66.05 3.38 2.30
N ASP A 872 66.85 4.10 1.51
CA ASP A 872 66.41 5.36 0.89
C ASP A 872 65.11 5.15 0.08
N VAL A 873 64.10 5.96 0.36
CA VAL A 873 62.86 6.05 -0.42
C VAL A 873 62.74 7.43 -1.09
N ALA A 874 61.66 7.65 -1.85
CA ALA A 874 61.40 8.96 -2.43
C ALA A 874 61.10 9.99 -1.33
N PRO A 875 61.50 11.26 -1.49
CA PRO A 875 61.13 12.30 -0.55
C PRO A 875 59.61 12.52 -0.55
N ASP A 876 59.03 12.71 0.63
CA ASP A 876 57.61 12.94 0.82
C ASP A 876 57.34 14.44 0.98
N ALA A 877 56.57 15.01 0.06
CA ALA A 877 56.27 16.44 0.06
C ALA A 877 55.22 16.84 1.10
N THR A 878 54.38 15.90 1.56
CA THR A 878 53.31 16.12 2.54
C THR A 878 53.91 16.32 3.93
N THR A 879 54.87 15.49 4.31
CA THR A 879 55.58 15.59 5.60
C THR A 879 56.81 16.49 5.52
N GLY A 880 57.33 16.73 4.31
CA GLY A 880 58.61 17.41 4.09
C GLY A 880 59.81 16.52 4.39
N TRP A 881 59.60 15.21 4.56
CA TRP A 881 60.65 14.24 4.81
C TRP A 881 61.48 13.99 3.55
N ASP A 882 62.78 13.82 3.72
CA ASP A 882 63.73 13.65 2.62
C ASP A 882 63.78 12.21 2.06
N GLY A 883 63.05 11.29 2.68
CA GLY A 883 63.02 9.85 2.35
C GLY A 883 64.22 9.07 2.90
N LYS A 884 65.01 9.67 3.80
CA LYS A 884 66.35 9.16 4.14
C LYS A 884 66.72 9.30 5.62
N THR A 885 66.25 10.33 6.30
CA THR A 885 66.65 10.65 7.67
C THR A 885 65.78 9.88 8.67
N LEU A 886 66.41 9.21 9.63
CA LEU A 886 65.72 8.56 10.75
C LEU A 886 65.71 9.51 11.95
N THR A 887 64.54 9.69 12.57
CA THR A 887 64.41 10.50 13.78
C THR A 887 63.78 9.69 14.91
N LYS A 888 64.46 9.57 16.05
CA LYS A 888 63.94 8.92 17.26
C LYS A 888 63.46 9.96 18.27
N LYS A 889 62.21 9.85 18.70
CA LYS A 889 61.54 10.72 19.68
C LYS A 889 60.88 9.94 20.81
N GLY A 890 60.50 10.65 21.87
CA GLY A 890 59.82 10.11 23.05
C GLY A 890 60.73 9.29 23.96
N ASP A 891 60.30 9.08 25.21
CA ASP A 891 61.13 8.50 26.28
C ASP A 891 61.36 6.97 26.16
N GLY A 892 60.74 6.29 25.19
CA GLY A 892 60.87 4.86 24.95
C GLY A 892 62.12 4.45 24.16
N THR A 893 62.22 3.16 23.83
CA THR A 893 63.40 2.56 23.16
C THR A 893 63.08 2.09 21.74
N LEU A 894 63.77 2.62 20.73
CA LEU A 894 63.76 2.06 19.36
C LEU A 894 64.94 1.11 19.20
N ILE A 895 64.68 -0.13 18.81
CA ILE A 895 65.70 -1.15 18.60
C ILE A 895 65.90 -1.32 17.09
N LEU A 896 67.12 -1.14 16.60
CA LEU A 896 67.48 -1.37 15.19
C LEU A 896 68.35 -2.62 15.10
N SER A 897 67.80 -3.68 14.51
CA SER A 897 68.49 -4.96 14.29
C SER A 897 68.63 -5.33 12.81
N GLY A 898 67.94 -4.61 11.92
CA GLY A 898 68.08 -4.74 10.47
C GLY A 898 69.39 -4.19 9.89
N ASP A 899 69.75 -4.65 8.68
CA ASP A 899 70.87 -4.12 7.90
C ASP A 899 70.45 -2.85 7.16
N ASN A 900 70.52 -1.71 7.85
CA ASN A 900 70.02 -0.44 7.35
C ASN A 900 71.01 0.24 6.40
N THR A 901 70.50 0.86 5.32
CA THR A 901 71.32 1.51 4.29
C THR A 901 70.85 2.91 3.91
N TYR A 902 69.91 3.48 4.67
CA TYR A 902 69.52 4.86 4.51
C TYR A 902 70.74 5.80 4.59
N SER A 903 70.74 6.81 3.74
CA SER A 903 71.86 7.74 3.55
C SER A 903 71.67 9.08 4.24
N GLY A 904 70.50 9.31 4.85
CA GLY A 904 70.22 10.46 5.71
C GLY A 904 70.85 10.31 7.08
N GLY A 905 70.67 11.33 7.91
CA GLY A 905 71.16 11.33 9.29
C GLY A 905 70.36 10.40 10.20
N THR A 906 70.94 10.10 11.36
CA THR A 906 70.24 9.48 12.50
C THR A 906 70.13 10.50 13.62
N ASP A 907 68.95 11.08 13.79
CA ASP A 907 68.69 12.10 14.80
C ASP A 907 68.00 11.46 16.02
N ILE A 908 68.69 11.38 17.15
CA ILE A 908 68.14 10.85 18.40
C ILE A 908 67.81 12.05 19.29
N GLU A 909 66.58 12.55 19.16
CA GLU A 909 66.14 13.73 19.91
C GLU A 909 65.86 13.38 21.38
N ASP A 910 65.20 12.24 21.65
CA ASP A 910 64.81 11.80 23.00
C ASP A 910 64.76 10.26 23.13
N GLY A 911 64.80 9.77 24.38
CA GLY A 911 64.74 8.34 24.72
C GLY A 911 65.99 7.57 24.30
N GLU A 912 65.83 6.29 23.98
CA GLU A 912 66.94 5.40 23.60
C GLU A 912 66.80 4.86 22.17
N LEU A 913 67.89 4.88 21.41
CA LEU A 913 68.08 4.09 20.21
C LEU A 913 69.12 3.00 20.50
N LEU A 914 68.69 1.74 20.43
CA LEU A 914 69.50 0.56 20.69
C LEU A 914 69.86 -0.12 19.35
N ALA A 915 71.12 -0.08 18.97
CA ALA A 915 71.63 -0.77 17.79
C ALA A 915 72.18 -2.15 18.19
N THR A 916 71.51 -3.22 17.75
CA THR A 916 71.91 -4.62 18.04
C THR A 916 72.55 -5.34 16.85
N ASN A 917 72.63 -4.66 15.70
CA ASN A 917 73.35 -5.09 14.52
C ASN A 917 74.39 -4.03 14.12
N VAL A 918 75.59 -4.46 13.73
CA VAL A 918 76.69 -3.56 13.32
C VAL A 918 76.36 -2.68 12.11
N ASN A 919 75.39 -3.08 11.29
CA ASN A 919 74.90 -2.31 10.13
C ASN A 919 73.60 -1.52 10.43
N ALA A 920 73.21 -1.34 11.69
CA ALA A 920 71.90 -0.78 12.05
C ALA A 920 71.75 0.73 11.84
N LEU A 921 72.84 1.50 11.73
CA LEU A 921 72.81 2.97 11.83
C LEU A 921 72.94 3.70 10.48
N GLY A 922 72.69 3.01 9.37
CA GLY A 922 72.74 3.62 8.04
C GLY A 922 74.12 4.18 7.68
N THR A 923 74.15 5.23 6.85
CA THR A 923 75.41 5.80 6.34
C THR A 923 75.59 7.31 6.53
N GLY A 924 74.62 8.01 7.12
CA GLY A 924 74.73 9.44 7.46
C GLY A 924 75.13 9.70 8.91
N ASP A 925 75.45 10.96 9.21
CA ASP A 925 75.91 11.38 10.54
C ASP A 925 74.85 11.12 11.63
N ILE A 926 75.31 10.83 12.85
CA ILE A 926 74.48 10.55 14.01
C ILE A 926 74.54 11.74 14.96
N ASP A 927 73.38 12.37 15.20
CA ASP A 927 73.20 13.47 16.14
C ASP A 927 72.39 12.98 17.34
N ASN A 928 73.01 12.92 18.51
CA ASN A 928 72.47 12.23 19.69
C ASN A 928 72.27 13.18 20.87
N SER A 929 71.02 13.63 21.06
CA SER A 929 70.55 14.37 22.24
C SER A 929 69.90 13.48 23.30
N GLY A 930 69.49 12.26 22.93
CA GLY A 930 68.96 11.22 23.84
C GLY A 930 70.03 10.21 24.25
N GLN A 931 69.75 8.92 24.08
CA GLN A 931 70.68 7.83 24.33
C GLN A 931 70.89 6.97 23.08
N LEU A 932 72.16 6.77 22.69
CA LEU A 932 72.57 5.79 21.69
C LEU A 932 73.28 4.63 22.39
N THR A 933 72.77 3.42 22.24
CA THR A 933 73.38 2.20 22.82
C THR A 933 73.83 1.26 21.69
N LEU A 934 75.12 0.90 21.68
CA LEU A 934 75.74 -0.01 20.72
C LEU A 934 75.98 -1.40 21.34
N ASP A 935 75.09 -2.35 21.06
CA ASP A 935 75.05 -3.68 21.70
C ASP A 935 74.92 -4.80 20.66
N ALA A 936 75.90 -4.92 19.76
CA ALA A 936 75.96 -5.99 18.76
C ALA A 936 76.94 -7.12 19.15
N ASN A 937 77.67 -6.98 20.27
CA ASN A 937 78.77 -7.88 20.65
C ASN A 937 79.77 -8.10 19.50
N SER A 938 80.04 -7.02 18.75
CA SER A 938 80.89 -7.00 17.56
C SER A 938 81.37 -5.58 17.24
N ASP A 939 82.14 -5.42 16.17
CA ASP A 939 82.75 -4.14 15.81
C ASP A 939 81.79 -3.31 14.93
N PHE A 940 81.35 -2.15 15.42
CA PHE A 940 80.65 -1.15 14.62
C PHE A 940 81.68 -0.36 13.81
N ASP A 941 81.77 -0.60 12.50
CA ASP A 941 82.67 0.12 11.59
C ASP A 941 81.93 1.24 10.85
N LEU A 942 81.76 2.37 11.54
CA LEU A 942 81.01 3.53 11.07
C LEU A 942 81.94 4.49 10.33
N THR A 943 81.58 4.84 9.11
CA THR A 943 82.29 5.90 8.34
C THR A 943 81.77 7.30 8.63
N GLN A 944 80.75 7.39 9.49
CA GLN A 944 79.98 8.58 9.82
C GLN A 944 80.57 9.31 11.01
N ASN A 945 80.10 10.52 11.29
CA ASN A 945 80.38 11.22 12.54
C ASN A 945 79.32 10.88 13.60
N ILE A 946 79.73 10.79 14.86
CA ILE A 946 78.84 10.76 16.02
C ILE A 946 79.05 12.05 16.81
N THR A 947 77.97 12.80 17.02
CA THR A 947 77.92 13.93 17.96
C THR A 947 77.00 13.57 19.10
N THR A 948 77.52 13.56 20.33
CA THR A 948 76.70 13.47 21.54
C THR A 948 76.49 14.87 22.09
N GLU A 949 75.27 15.36 21.96
CA GLU A 949 74.85 16.70 22.38
C GLU A 949 74.74 16.79 23.90
N SER A 950 74.68 18.03 24.40
CA SER A 950 74.59 18.29 25.85
C SER A 950 73.41 17.56 26.50
N GLY A 951 73.70 16.69 27.46
CA GLY A 951 72.70 15.87 28.17
C GLY A 951 72.47 14.49 27.54
N GLY A 952 72.95 14.26 26.32
CA GLY A 952 72.90 12.98 25.65
C GLY A 952 73.90 11.96 26.18
N VAL A 953 73.67 10.69 25.85
CA VAL A 953 74.48 9.55 26.28
C VAL A 953 74.83 8.67 25.09
N THR A 954 76.11 8.38 24.88
CA THR A 954 76.54 7.29 23.98
C THR A 954 77.07 6.14 24.83
N GLN A 955 76.54 4.95 24.63
CA GLN A 955 76.87 3.73 25.38
C GLN A 955 77.46 2.69 24.44
N ILE A 956 78.64 2.16 24.78
CA ILE A 956 79.26 1.02 24.11
C ILE A 956 79.18 -0.16 25.07
N ASP A 957 78.35 -1.16 24.75
CA ASP A 957 78.06 -2.28 25.64
C ASP A 957 79.04 -3.45 25.50
N GLN A 958 78.82 -4.47 26.32
CA GLN A 958 79.74 -5.58 26.49
C GLN A 958 80.00 -6.30 25.16
N GLY A 959 81.29 -6.35 24.78
CA GLY A 959 81.73 -7.05 23.58
C GLY A 959 81.58 -6.25 22.29
N SER A 960 80.99 -5.06 22.32
CA SER A 960 80.95 -4.13 21.19
C SER A 960 82.21 -3.27 21.15
N THR A 961 82.70 -2.94 19.95
CA THR A 961 83.69 -1.88 19.74
C THR A 961 83.18 -0.88 18.69
N LEU A 962 83.72 0.33 18.67
CA LEU A 962 83.30 1.39 17.75
C LEU A 962 84.50 1.90 16.95
N THR A 963 84.42 1.82 15.64
CA THR A 963 85.24 2.61 14.71
C THR A 963 84.34 3.69 14.12
N VAL A 964 84.74 4.97 14.21
CA VAL A 964 83.93 6.11 13.75
C VAL A 964 84.80 7.18 13.09
N ASN A 965 84.30 7.96 12.13
CA ASN A 965 85.10 9.02 11.52
C ASN A 965 85.44 10.11 12.55
N THR A 966 84.44 10.81 13.07
CA THR A 966 84.64 11.79 14.15
C THR A 966 83.75 11.42 15.33
N LEU A 967 84.33 11.37 16.53
CA LEU A 967 83.60 11.31 17.78
C LEU A 967 83.63 12.68 18.44
N THR A 968 82.49 13.37 18.49
CA THR A 968 82.31 14.64 19.20
C THR A 968 81.41 14.42 20.41
N GLN A 969 81.84 14.94 21.55
CA GLN A 969 81.10 14.88 22.80
C GLN A 969 81.07 16.29 23.41
N GLU A 970 79.88 16.86 23.53
CA GLU A 970 79.66 18.22 24.03
C GLU A 970 79.59 18.28 25.56
N ASP A 971 79.69 19.48 26.15
CA ASP A 971 79.60 19.70 27.59
C ASP A 971 78.33 19.04 28.18
N ASN A 972 78.44 18.45 29.38
CA ASN A 972 77.35 17.77 30.10
C ASN A 972 76.78 16.49 29.44
N SER A 973 77.33 16.02 28.33
CA SER A 973 77.00 14.69 27.79
C SER A 973 77.78 13.57 28.51
N SER A 974 77.42 12.31 28.25
CA SER A 974 78.12 11.13 28.79
C SER A 974 78.50 10.13 27.70
N LEU A 975 79.72 9.63 27.78
CA LEU A 975 80.15 8.44 27.05
C LEU A 975 80.38 7.32 28.05
N ASN A 976 79.61 6.26 27.90
CA ASN A 976 79.66 5.09 28.74
C ASN A 976 80.30 3.94 27.95
N VAL A 977 81.29 3.29 28.53
CA VAL A 977 82.02 2.21 27.87
C VAL A 977 82.12 1.01 28.80
N TYR A 978 81.60 -0.12 28.34
CA TYR A 978 81.91 -1.40 28.94
C TYR A 978 83.32 -1.81 28.52
N LEU A 979 84.23 -1.93 29.48
CA LEU A 979 85.61 -2.28 29.22
C LEU A 979 85.87 -3.73 29.63
N ASP A 980 85.96 -4.63 28.65
CA ASP A 980 86.48 -5.97 28.86
C ASP A 980 88.02 -5.95 28.79
N LEU A 981 88.66 -6.05 29.95
CA LEU A 981 90.12 -6.06 30.04
C LEU A 981 90.78 -7.33 29.48
N ALA A 982 89.99 -8.36 29.17
CA ALA A 982 90.46 -9.60 28.53
C ALA A 982 90.37 -9.58 26.99
N SER A 983 89.70 -8.59 26.40
CA SER A 983 89.39 -8.49 24.96
C SER A 983 89.94 -7.21 24.31
N THR A 984 89.59 -7.00 23.03
CA THR A 984 90.00 -5.92 22.12
C THR A 984 90.08 -4.54 22.78
N GLN A 985 91.30 -3.97 22.75
CA GLN A 985 91.59 -2.57 23.08
C GLN A 985 92.33 -1.98 21.87
N PRO A 986 92.02 -0.75 21.43
CA PRO A 986 91.04 0.20 22.00
C PRO A 986 89.58 -0.25 21.83
N VAL A 987 88.68 0.25 22.68
CA VAL A 987 87.23 0.01 22.53
C VAL A 987 86.63 0.96 21.50
N ILE A 988 87.21 2.16 21.36
CA ILE A 988 86.83 3.15 20.36
C ILE A 988 88.06 3.50 19.51
N THR A 989 87.93 3.38 18.20
CA THR A 989 88.88 3.88 17.21
C THR A 989 88.23 5.02 16.44
N THR A 990 88.92 6.14 16.26
CA THR A 990 88.35 7.27 15.50
C THR A 990 89.38 8.02 14.68
N GLN A 991 88.98 8.72 13.62
CA GLN A 991 89.89 9.62 12.92
C GLN A 991 90.14 10.88 13.74
N GLN A 992 89.12 11.42 14.40
CA GLN A 992 89.19 12.61 15.23
C GLN A 992 88.28 12.47 16.45
N ALA A 993 88.82 12.75 17.64
CA ALA A 993 88.03 12.84 18.86
C ALA A 993 88.03 14.28 19.42
N ASN A 994 86.84 14.79 19.70
CA ASN A 994 86.57 16.03 20.42
C ASN A 994 85.77 15.65 21.67
N LEU A 995 86.38 15.76 22.85
CA LEU A 995 85.86 15.16 24.09
C LEU A 995 85.54 16.24 25.13
N ASP A 996 84.35 16.17 25.71
CA ASP A 996 83.93 16.97 26.85
C ASP A 996 83.01 16.13 27.75
N GLY A 997 82.40 16.70 28.79
CA GLY A 997 81.45 16.00 29.64
C GLY A 997 82.05 14.81 30.41
N THR A 998 81.29 13.73 30.56
CA THR A 998 81.66 12.61 31.44
C THR A 998 82.03 11.34 30.67
N LEU A 999 83.14 10.71 31.05
CA LEU A 999 83.45 9.32 30.67
C LEU A 999 83.08 8.38 31.81
N ASN A 1000 82.18 7.42 31.57
CA ASN A 1000 81.83 6.38 32.52
C ASN A 1000 82.35 5.03 32.02
N ILE A 1001 83.05 4.29 32.88
CA ILE A 1001 83.61 2.98 32.56
C ILE A 1001 82.97 1.91 33.46
N THR A 1002 82.47 0.84 32.86
CA THR A 1002 81.97 -0.38 33.54
C THR A 1002 82.81 -1.60 33.12
N GLY A 1003 82.53 -2.80 33.66
CA GLY A 1003 83.25 -4.06 33.31
C GLY A 1003 84.61 -4.28 33.98
N VAL A 1004 85.21 -3.24 34.58
CA VAL A 1004 86.54 -3.29 35.25
C VAL A 1004 86.53 -4.04 36.60
N ALA A 1005 85.34 -4.34 37.14
CA ALA A 1005 85.16 -4.81 38.52
C ALA A 1005 85.07 -6.33 38.73
N ASP A 1006 85.05 -7.15 37.66
CA ASP A 1006 84.67 -8.58 37.76
C ASP A 1006 85.83 -9.56 38.02
N ASP A 1007 87.08 -9.10 38.14
CA ASP A 1007 88.20 -9.99 38.54
C ASP A 1007 88.83 -9.61 39.89
N PRO A 1008 88.40 -10.24 41.00
CA PRO A 1008 88.99 -10.02 42.32
C PRO A 1008 90.44 -10.51 42.47
N ASN A 1009 91.02 -11.16 41.46
CA ASN A 1009 92.40 -11.67 41.47
C ASN A 1009 93.37 -10.90 40.55
N HIS A 1010 92.90 -9.93 39.75
CA HIS A 1010 93.78 -9.13 38.90
C HIS A 1010 94.23 -7.82 39.59
N GLN A 1011 95.55 -7.66 39.77
CA GLN A 1011 96.16 -6.37 40.09
C GLN A 1011 96.48 -5.61 38.80
N TYR A 1012 95.65 -4.63 38.47
CA TYR A 1012 95.88 -3.75 37.33
C TYR A 1012 97.05 -2.80 37.62
N THR A 1013 98.08 -2.80 36.76
CA THR A 1013 99.31 -2.01 36.96
C THR A 1013 99.71 -1.15 35.75
N GLY A 1014 98.88 -1.10 34.70
CA GLY A 1014 99.15 -0.36 33.45
C GLY A 1014 98.01 0.56 33.02
N SER A 1015 98.30 1.45 32.07
CA SER A 1015 97.30 2.29 31.42
C SER A 1015 96.54 1.49 30.35
N VAL A 1016 95.22 1.61 30.30
CA VAL A 1016 94.35 1.01 29.29
C VAL A 1016 93.92 2.08 28.31
N THR A 1017 94.05 1.80 27.00
CA THR A 1017 93.55 2.70 25.95
C THR A 1017 92.06 2.46 25.74
N VAL A 1018 91.26 3.49 25.97
CA VAL A 1018 89.81 3.46 25.75
C VAL A 1018 89.50 3.97 24.35
N ILE A 1019 90.12 5.09 23.97
CA ILE A 1019 89.98 5.73 22.66
C ILE A 1019 91.36 5.80 21.98
N ASP A 1020 91.46 5.34 20.74
CA ASP A 1020 92.59 5.57 19.84
C ASP A 1020 92.13 6.46 18.69
N SER A 1021 92.78 7.59 18.50
CA SER A 1021 92.46 8.58 17.49
C SER A 1021 93.61 8.73 16.49
N ALA A 1022 93.31 8.79 15.19
CA ALA A 1022 94.34 8.99 14.17
C ALA A 1022 94.94 10.42 14.20
N GLN A 1023 94.17 11.40 14.70
CA GLN A 1023 94.60 12.77 14.96
C GLN A 1023 94.75 13.02 16.47
N ASP A 1024 95.37 14.14 16.83
CA ASP A 1024 95.42 14.54 18.24
C ASP A 1024 94.00 14.88 18.74
N ILE A 1025 93.64 14.33 19.90
CA ILE A 1025 92.39 14.64 20.59
C ILE A 1025 92.43 16.12 21.01
N THR A 1026 91.38 16.87 20.68
CA THR A 1026 91.39 18.35 20.75
C THR A 1026 91.01 18.91 22.12
N SER A 1027 90.29 18.15 22.95
CA SER A 1027 89.81 18.49 24.29
C SER A 1027 89.85 17.29 25.24
N ASP A 1028 89.47 17.46 26.51
CA ASP A 1028 89.51 16.43 27.56
C ASP A 1028 88.12 16.29 28.18
N PHE A 1029 87.77 15.09 28.64
CA PHE A 1029 86.58 14.90 29.49
C PHE A 1029 86.67 15.76 30.76
N ASP A 1030 85.55 16.36 31.14
CA ASP A 1030 85.38 17.07 32.41
C ASP A 1030 85.48 16.13 33.62
N SER A 1031 84.98 14.89 33.48
CA SER A 1031 85.00 13.93 34.58
C SER A 1031 85.10 12.46 34.14
N LEU A 1032 85.57 11.61 35.06
CA LEU A 1032 85.68 10.16 34.88
C LEU A 1032 85.01 9.44 36.05
N THR A 1033 84.10 8.51 35.74
CA THR A 1033 83.52 7.57 36.70
C THR A 1033 83.88 6.13 36.31
N ILE A 1034 84.27 5.29 37.27
CA ILE A 1034 84.46 3.85 37.04
C ILE A 1034 83.63 3.06 38.04
N ALA A 1035 82.65 2.29 37.55
CA ALA A 1035 81.74 1.52 38.39
C ALA A 1035 82.44 0.28 39.00
N GLY A 1036 82.17 0.01 40.28
CA GLY A 1036 82.64 -1.19 40.99
C GLY A 1036 84.14 -1.23 41.32
N ALA A 1037 84.93 -0.21 40.99
CA ALA A 1037 86.36 -0.21 41.24
C ALA A 1037 86.72 0.00 42.74
N PRO A 1038 87.48 -0.91 43.38
CA PRO A 1038 87.97 -0.71 44.75
C PRO A 1038 89.15 0.29 44.83
N ALA A 1039 89.78 0.62 43.70
CA ALA A 1039 90.86 1.60 43.59
C ALA A 1039 90.37 2.87 42.88
N ARG A 1040 90.87 4.05 43.29
CA ARG A 1040 90.66 5.29 42.51
C ARG A 1040 91.39 5.13 41.19
N TRP A 1041 90.72 5.28 40.05
CA TRP A 1041 91.36 5.37 38.74
C TRP A 1041 91.47 6.84 38.32
N THR A 1042 92.39 7.14 37.41
CA THR A 1042 92.57 8.48 36.83
C THR A 1042 92.59 8.39 35.31
N LEU A 1043 91.93 9.36 34.68
CA LEU A 1043 92.10 9.65 33.27
C LEU A 1043 93.49 10.28 33.06
N LEU A 1044 94.26 9.73 32.13
CA LEU A 1044 95.42 10.40 31.57
C LEU A 1044 94.89 11.41 30.57
N THR A 1045 95.23 12.69 30.73
CA THR A 1045 94.82 13.77 29.82
C THR A 1045 94.97 13.32 28.37
N SER A 1046 93.86 13.26 27.66
CA SER A 1046 93.74 12.89 26.25
C SER A 1046 94.09 14.05 25.32
N LYS A 1047 93.90 15.31 25.75
CA LYS A 1047 94.15 16.51 24.97
C LYS A 1047 95.60 16.62 24.47
N GLY A 1048 95.75 16.73 23.15
CA GLY A 1048 97.05 16.82 22.46
C GLY A 1048 97.78 15.48 22.34
N ALA A 1049 97.09 14.36 22.58
CA ALA A 1049 97.58 13.01 22.34
C ALA A 1049 96.64 12.26 21.38
N SER A 1050 97.15 11.22 20.73
CA SER A 1050 96.37 10.35 19.85
C SER A 1050 95.59 9.26 20.61
N THR A 1051 95.64 9.21 21.95
CA THR A 1051 94.95 8.17 22.73
C THR A 1051 94.38 8.71 24.04
N ALA A 1052 93.14 8.38 24.39
CA ALA A 1052 92.58 8.56 25.73
C ALA A 1052 92.79 7.28 26.55
N ARG A 1053 93.45 7.41 27.71
CA ARG A 1053 93.83 6.27 28.54
C ARG A 1053 93.42 6.43 29.98
N ILE A 1054 93.07 5.33 30.63
CA ILE A 1054 92.80 5.28 32.08
C ILE A 1054 93.86 4.44 32.79
N GLN A 1055 94.16 4.76 34.05
CA GLN A 1055 95.09 3.97 34.87
C GLN A 1055 94.65 3.92 36.34
N PRO A 1056 94.95 2.84 37.09
CA PRO A 1056 94.75 2.79 38.53
C PRO A 1056 95.65 3.81 39.25
N THR A 1057 95.12 4.54 40.23
CA THR A 1057 95.95 5.40 41.09
C THR A 1057 96.75 4.55 42.06
N THR A 1058 98.07 4.67 42.00
CA THR A 1058 98.96 4.12 43.03
C THR A 1058 98.99 5.08 44.21
N THR A 1059 98.18 4.86 45.24
CA THR A 1059 98.46 5.49 46.55
C THR A 1059 99.53 4.67 47.25
N SER A 1060 100.77 5.16 47.24
CA SER A 1060 101.79 4.67 48.16
C SER A 1060 101.54 5.28 49.55
N PRO A 1061 101.50 4.50 50.65
CA PRO A 1061 101.27 5.02 51.99
C PRO A 1061 102.55 5.70 52.50
N SER A 1062 102.45 6.97 52.90
CA SER A 1062 103.54 7.62 53.65
C SER A 1062 103.33 7.42 55.16
N ALA A 1063 104.15 6.50 55.71
CA ALA A 1063 104.60 6.30 57.10
C ALA A 1063 103.58 6.37 58.26
#